data_AF-A0A976CA28-F1
#
_entry.id   AF-A0A976CA28-F1
#
_cell.length_a   1.000
_cell.length_b   1.000
_cell.length_c   1.000
_cell.angle_alpha   90.00
_cell.angle_beta   90.00
_cell.angle_gamma   90.00
#
_symmetry.space_group_name_H-M   'P 1'
#
loop_
_entity.id
_entity.type
_entity.pdbx_description
1 polymer ?
#
loop_
_entity_poly.entity_id
_entity_poly.type
_entity_poly.pdbx_seq_one_letter_code
_entity_poly.pdbx_strand_id
1 'polypeptide(L)'
;MSGLRFVDIFAGIGGFHLALHQLGCECVFASEIDPHARKTYRENFYALNPALFDEDRYNEDIRSISPEEIPDFDILCAGFPCQPFSQAGYKRGFADTHASERGNLFFVLADILAAKRPRAFFLENVRGLLTHDNGNTFRIIKHILEEELGYSFYYQIVRACDYGLPQLRPRLFMIGFRDEGMLKSFHFPPPIPLKMTMSDVWDAPCDREIGYTLRVGGRGSAIDDRRNWDAYRVDGTVRQLMPEQGKKMQGFPDDFRFPVSTKEAMKQLGNSVAIDAVRVCAGAMLEHMEHMEKKSVKHHNTMNKGEWTELYTLLKIMYERRLIFANADLEPMTPEQAFDIHTVRTLNTGNAYHLLPDASIMIEENGVQRSVALEELDLSDTAHAIKQGKSTFSLGKLDAIRHQLGISWVKSGTSLQKADIILDCSKDGMGYAHQGFGIKSFLGSKPTLLNASGNTNFVYEVRGLHADVLEEINAISTPHKLIDRVKRIHELGGSLHFHHVEADSLEYNLQLIDSTMPQLLSAMLLEFVMHRRSKISDNLHAVVSSNPNGVIAPNLDHAAYVIRIKRLLMSILLGFFAGKKWDGQYSAQGIIIVKTDGSQYCLHMLDVVQLEEYLFRTIMFDTPSTTRHRYGSLIKEHDGKLYFKLNMQLRF
;
A
#
# COMPACT_ATOMS: atom_id res chain seq x y z
N MET A 1 -11.62 -12.98 -21.47
CA MET A 1 -10.91 -12.01 -20.59
C MET A 1 -11.81 -10.87 -20.12
N SER A 2 -13.14 -11.03 -20.09
CA SER A 2 -14.05 -10.02 -19.53
C SER A 2 -14.06 -10.10 -18.01
N GLY A 3 -13.95 -8.96 -17.32
CA GLY A 3 -14.22 -8.86 -15.88
C GLY A 3 -13.03 -8.53 -14.97
N LEU A 4 -11.85 -8.22 -15.50
CA LEU A 4 -10.78 -7.65 -14.66
C LEU A 4 -11.14 -6.22 -14.24
N ARG A 5 -10.89 -5.91 -12.98
CA ARG A 5 -11.22 -4.61 -12.38
C ARG A 5 -10.00 -3.71 -12.41
N PHE A 6 -10.17 -2.45 -12.79
CA PHE A 6 -9.09 -1.47 -12.75
C PHE A 6 -9.50 -0.16 -12.09
N VAL A 7 -8.50 0.61 -11.67
CA VAL A 7 -8.67 1.97 -11.17
C VAL A 7 -7.97 2.97 -12.08
N ASP A 8 -8.58 4.13 -12.28
CA ASP A 8 -8.10 5.21 -13.15
C ASP A 8 -7.74 6.44 -12.30
N ILE A 9 -6.47 6.54 -11.92
CA ILE A 9 -5.97 7.62 -11.04
C ILE A 9 -5.33 8.71 -11.88
N PHE A 10 -5.63 9.99 -11.58
CA PHE A 10 -5.33 11.12 -12.46
C PHE A 10 -6.03 10.96 -13.80
N ALA A 11 -7.33 10.64 -13.73
CA ALA A 11 -8.12 10.12 -14.82
C ALA A 11 -8.23 11.09 -16.00
N GLY A 12 -8.13 12.41 -15.75
CA GLY A 12 -8.33 13.45 -16.74
C GLY A 12 -9.69 13.30 -17.40
N ILE A 13 -9.67 13.03 -18.70
CA ILE A 13 -10.88 12.78 -19.51
C ILE A 13 -11.07 11.30 -19.88
N GLY A 14 -10.39 10.38 -19.17
CA GLY A 14 -10.61 8.94 -19.25
C GLY A 14 -9.98 8.21 -20.42
N GLY A 15 -8.78 8.62 -20.83
CA GLY A 15 -8.04 7.91 -21.89
C GLY A 15 -7.66 6.47 -21.48
N PHE A 16 -7.25 6.24 -20.23
CA PHE A 16 -7.06 4.89 -19.69
C PHE A 16 -8.38 4.15 -19.56
N HIS A 17 -9.43 4.81 -19.02
CA HIS A 17 -10.76 4.21 -18.91
C HIS A 17 -11.22 3.64 -20.24
N LEU A 18 -11.23 4.44 -21.30
CA LEU A 18 -11.68 4.03 -22.62
C LEU A 18 -10.84 2.87 -23.17
N ALA A 19 -9.51 2.95 -23.06
CA ALA A 19 -8.61 1.91 -23.57
C ALA A 19 -8.84 0.55 -22.89
N LEU A 20 -8.94 0.51 -21.56
CA LEU A 20 -9.15 -0.72 -20.81
C LEU A 20 -10.59 -1.24 -20.92
N HIS A 21 -11.58 -0.33 -20.98
CA HIS A 21 -12.97 -0.72 -21.17
C HIS A 21 -13.18 -1.41 -22.53
N GLN A 22 -12.56 -0.92 -23.60
CA GLN A 22 -12.58 -1.56 -24.92
C GLN A 22 -11.92 -2.96 -24.93
N LEU A 23 -11.08 -3.26 -23.93
CA LEU A 23 -10.49 -4.59 -23.74
C LEU A 23 -11.33 -5.50 -22.82
N GLY A 24 -12.48 -5.02 -22.33
CA GLY A 24 -13.40 -5.78 -21.49
C GLY A 24 -13.10 -5.69 -19.98
N CYS A 25 -12.28 -4.73 -19.54
CA CYS A 25 -12.05 -4.45 -18.13
C CYS A 25 -13.11 -3.48 -17.56
N GLU A 26 -13.36 -3.57 -16.26
CA GLU A 26 -14.32 -2.74 -15.53
C GLU A 26 -13.61 -1.69 -14.67
N CYS A 27 -13.96 -0.41 -14.81
CA CYS A 27 -13.44 0.66 -13.96
C CYS A 27 -14.22 0.67 -12.63
N VAL A 28 -13.55 0.40 -11.52
CA VAL A 28 -14.22 0.33 -10.19
C VAL A 28 -13.96 1.54 -9.31
N PHE A 29 -12.99 2.39 -9.68
CA PHE A 29 -12.69 3.63 -8.99
C PHE A 29 -11.92 4.57 -9.93
N ALA A 30 -12.21 5.86 -9.86
CA ALA A 30 -11.47 6.88 -10.59
C ALA A 30 -11.25 8.13 -9.72
N SER A 31 -10.15 8.86 -9.97
CA SER A 31 -9.84 10.10 -9.24
C SER A 31 -9.33 11.19 -10.18
N GLU A 32 -9.95 12.37 -10.10
CA GLU A 32 -9.59 13.56 -10.89
C GLU A 32 -9.99 14.84 -10.14
N ILE A 33 -9.06 15.79 -10.03
CA ILE A 33 -9.21 17.01 -9.24
C ILE A 33 -9.65 18.22 -10.07
N ASP A 34 -9.35 18.27 -11.38
CA ASP A 34 -9.73 19.38 -12.25
C ASP A 34 -11.24 19.35 -12.54
N PRO A 35 -12.01 20.37 -12.11
CA PRO A 35 -13.46 20.35 -12.21
C PRO A 35 -13.97 20.33 -13.66
N HIS A 36 -13.20 20.87 -14.62
CA HIS A 36 -13.56 20.81 -16.04
C HIS A 36 -13.35 19.40 -16.59
N ALA A 37 -12.24 18.74 -16.23
CA ALA A 37 -11.99 17.35 -16.59
C ALA A 37 -13.06 16.43 -15.99
N ARG A 38 -13.45 16.64 -14.72
CA ARG A 38 -14.54 15.91 -14.07
C ARG A 38 -15.86 16.00 -14.83
N LYS A 39 -16.20 17.20 -15.31
CA LYS A 39 -17.40 17.41 -16.13
C LYS A 39 -17.35 16.62 -17.43
N THR A 40 -16.22 16.67 -18.14
CA THR A 40 -16.02 15.91 -19.38
C THR A 40 -16.04 14.40 -19.13
N TYR A 41 -15.39 13.91 -18.06
CA TYR A 41 -15.39 12.50 -17.70
C TYR A 41 -16.81 11.99 -17.44
N ARG A 42 -17.59 12.69 -16.60
CA ARG A 42 -18.97 12.31 -16.30
C ARG A 42 -19.86 12.28 -17.54
N GLU A 43 -19.75 13.28 -18.43
CA GLU A 43 -20.54 13.35 -19.68
C GLU A 43 -20.37 12.09 -20.55
N ASN A 44 -19.17 11.51 -20.57
CA ASN A 44 -18.85 10.40 -21.46
C ASN A 44 -18.96 9.00 -20.80
N PHE A 45 -18.80 8.90 -19.47
CA PHE A 45 -18.75 7.61 -18.80
C PHE A 45 -19.97 7.31 -17.89
N TYR A 46 -20.84 8.28 -17.61
CA TYR A 46 -22.01 8.05 -16.73
C TYR A 46 -22.96 6.99 -17.29
N ALA A 47 -23.29 7.05 -18.59
CA ALA A 47 -24.16 6.06 -19.22
C ALA A 47 -23.54 4.65 -19.27
N LEU A 48 -22.21 4.57 -19.25
CA LEU A 48 -21.45 3.33 -19.30
C LEU A 48 -21.33 2.66 -17.92
N ASN A 49 -21.15 3.47 -16.88
CA ASN A 49 -20.90 2.99 -15.52
C ASN A 49 -21.52 3.95 -14.48
N PRO A 50 -22.84 3.91 -14.28
CA PRO A 50 -23.52 4.77 -13.30
C PRO A 50 -23.03 4.55 -11.87
N ALA A 51 -22.74 3.29 -11.50
CA ALA A 51 -22.29 2.89 -10.17
C ALA A 51 -20.98 3.60 -9.74
N LEU A 52 -20.07 3.87 -10.68
CA LEU A 52 -18.86 4.65 -10.41
C LEU A 52 -19.17 6.04 -9.84
N PHE A 53 -20.28 6.67 -10.25
CA PHE A 53 -20.66 8.01 -9.85
C PHE A 53 -21.66 8.02 -8.70
N ASP A 54 -22.63 7.10 -8.69
CA ASP A 54 -23.72 7.08 -7.73
C ASP A 54 -23.28 6.49 -6.37
N GLU A 55 -22.22 5.68 -6.35
CA GLU A 55 -21.66 5.08 -5.12
C GLU A 55 -20.41 5.81 -4.60
N ASP A 56 -20.21 7.07 -4.99
CA ASP A 56 -19.07 7.92 -4.57
C ASP A 56 -17.67 7.31 -4.86
N ARG A 57 -17.57 6.50 -5.92
CA ARG A 57 -16.32 5.88 -6.39
C ARG A 57 -15.57 6.77 -7.39
N TYR A 58 -16.07 7.97 -7.64
CA TYR A 58 -15.43 9.01 -8.45
C TYR A 58 -14.89 10.14 -7.58
N ASN A 59 -13.78 9.85 -6.90
CA ASN A 59 -13.12 10.73 -5.96
C ASN A 59 -12.57 12.01 -6.63
N GLU A 60 -12.57 13.13 -5.90
CA GLU A 60 -12.03 14.42 -6.38
C GLU A 60 -10.52 14.50 -6.16
N ASP A 61 -10.10 14.43 -4.90
CA ASP A 61 -8.69 14.47 -4.58
C ASP A 61 -8.22 13.07 -4.14
N ILE A 62 -7.33 12.44 -4.91
CA ILE A 62 -6.72 11.14 -4.50
C ILE A 62 -6.02 11.26 -3.15
N ARG A 63 -5.72 12.50 -2.77
CA ARG A 63 -5.22 12.93 -1.49
C ARG A 63 -6.34 13.23 -0.51
N SER A 64 -7.51 12.62 -0.57
CA SER A 64 -8.47 12.69 0.54
C SER A 64 -8.89 11.32 0.99
N ILE A 65 -8.58 10.29 0.20
CA ILE A 65 -8.98 8.93 0.42
C ILE A 65 -7.81 8.11 0.98
N SER A 66 -8.11 7.22 1.92
CA SER A 66 -7.17 6.21 2.37
C SER A 66 -7.12 5.06 1.35
N PRO A 67 -5.96 4.42 1.12
CA PRO A 67 -5.88 3.28 0.21
C PRO A 67 -6.89 2.17 0.50
N GLU A 68 -7.25 1.98 1.77
CA GLU A 68 -8.21 0.97 2.24
C GLU A 68 -9.65 1.22 1.77
N GLU A 69 -10.03 2.47 1.55
CA GLU A 69 -11.37 2.87 1.07
C GLU A 69 -11.53 2.68 -0.44
N ILE A 70 -10.44 2.55 -1.19
CA ILE A 70 -10.51 2.23 -2.62
C ILE A 70 -11.01 0.79 -2.75
N PRO A 71 -11.99 0.46 -3.61
CA PRO A 71 -12.40 -0.92 -3.87
C PRO A 71 -11.23 -1.82 -4.29
N ASP A 72 -11.34 -3.15 -4.14
CA ASP A 72 -10.30 -4.04 -4.68
C ASP A 72 -10.25 -3.98 -6.21
N PHE A 73 -9.06 -4.15 -6.78
CA PHE A 73 -8.84 -4.09 -8.22
C PHE A 73 -7.60 -4.89 -8.65
N ASP A 74 -7.58 -5.29 -9.91
CA ASP A 74 -6.51 -6.06 -10.52
C ASP A 74 -5.41 -5.18 -11.12
N ILE A 75 -5.78 -3.99 -11.62
CA ILE A 75 -4.89 -3.12 -12.39
C ILE A 75 -4.97 -1.67 -11.89
N LEU A 76 -3.83 -1.08 -11.56
CA LEU A 76 -3.72 0.37 -11.33
C LEU A 76 -3.30 1.08 -12.62
N CYS A 77 -4.10 2.03 -13.10
CA CYS A 77 -3.71 2.92 -14.20
C CYS A 77 -3.50 4.34 -13.69
N ALA A 78 -2.39 4.98 -14.10
CA ALA A 78 -2.14 6.37 -13.72
C ALA A 78 -1.22 7.15 -14.68
N GLY A 79 -1.72 8.26 -15.21
CA GLY A 79 -0.94 9.28 -15.92
C GLY A 79 -0.54 10.42 -14.97
N PHE A 80 0.42 10.15 -14.07
CA PHE A 80 0.69 11.06 -12.95
C PHE A 80 1.57 12.26 -13.36
N PRO A 81 1.38 13.45 -12.76
CA PRO A 81 2.23 14.60 -13.04
C PRO A 81 3.64 14.42 -12.46
N CYS A 82 4.66 14.84 -13.23
CA CYS A 82 6.07 14.74 -12.83
C CYS A 82 6.52 15.98 -12.05
N GLN A 83 7.02 15.78 -10.82
CA GLN A 83 7.70 16.80 -10.01
C GLN A 83 9.05 16.27 -9.47
N PRO A 84 10.07 17.13 -9.26
CA PRO A 84 11.30 16.72 -8.59
C PRO A 84 11.06 16.23 -7.16
N PHE A 85 11.61 15.05 -6.82
CA PHE A 85 11.60 14.56 -5.43
C PHE A 85 12.45 15.43 -4.51
N SER A 86 13.54 16.01 -5.02
CA SER A 86 14.40 16.93 -4.28
C SER A 86 13.62 18.17 -3.82
N GLN A 87 12.89 18.86 -4.70
CA GLN A 87 12.11 20.06 -4.33
C GLN A 87 10.91 19.78 -3.41
N ALA A 88 10.38 18.55 -3.37
CA ALA A 88 9.26 18.19 -2.51
C ALA A 88 9.64 18.15 -1.01
N GLY A 89 10.92 17.94 -0.69
CA GLY A 89 11.41 17.85 0.69
C GLY A 89 11.82 19.18 1.34
N TYR A 90 12.01 20.27 0.57
CA TYR A 90 12.66 21.49 1.07
C TYR A 90 11.74 22.69 1.39
N LYS A 91 10.42 22.66 1.06
CA LYS A 91 9.61 23.90 1.06
C LYS A 91 8.10 23.81 1.41
N ARG A 92 7.59 22.91 2.24
CA ARG A 92 6.12 22.87 2.50
C ARG A 92 5.77 22.37 3.88
N GLY A 93 4.71 22.90 4.48
CA GLY A 93 4.39 22.66 5.88
C GLY A 93 2.97 22.17 6.24
N PHE A 94 2.77 21.59 7.45
CA PHE A 94 1.58 21.22 8.25
C PHE A 94 0.26 21.90 7.90
N ALA A 95 0.19 23.20 7.65
CA ALA A 95 -1.10 23.80 7.27
C ALA A 95 -1.49 23.47 5.82
N ASP A 96 -0.48 23.21 5.01
CA ASP A 96 -0.60 22.76 3.64
C ASP A 96 -0.56 21.23 3.57
N THR A 97 -0.24 20.49 4.63
CA THR A 97 0.11 19.06 4.52
C THR A 97 -1.04 18.15 4.11
N HIS A 98 -2.28 18.43 4.49
CA HIS A 98 -3.43 17.72 3.93
C HIS A 98 -3.52 17.91 2.40
N ALA A 99 -3.08 19.06 1.89
CA ALA A 99 -3.03 19.42 0.46
C ALA A 99 -1.62 19.31 -0.18
N SER A 100 -0.55 19.02 0.55
CA SER A 100 0.84 19.22 0.09
C SER A 100 1.83 18.13 0.53
N GLU A 101 1.52 17.27 1.50
CA GLU A 101 2.37 16.11 1.83
C GLU A 101 2.32 15.04 0.75
N ARG A 102 1.23 15.04 0.00
CA ARG A 102 1.05 14.33 -1.27
C ARG A 102 1.60 15.12 -2.47
N GLY A 103 2.48 16.11 -2.22
CA GLY A 103 2.97 17.02 -3.25
C GLY A 103 3.59 16.30 -4.43
N ASN A 104 4.28 15.18 -4.20
CA ASN A 104 4.63 14.26 -5.26
C ASN A 104 3.63 13.10 -5.34
N LEU A 105 2.77 13.17 -6.33
CA LEU A 105 1.65 12.28 -6.57
C LEU A 105 2.07 10.82 -6.83
N PHE A 106 3.35 10.55 -7.12
CA PHE A 106 3.88 9.19 -7.20
C PHE A 106 3.84 8.45 -5.86
N PHE A 107 4.13 9.10 -4.73
CA PHE A 107 4.12 8.40 -3.43
C PHE A 107 2.71 7.97 -3.02
N VAL A 108 1.68 8.71 -3.45
CA VAL A 108 0.28 8.30 -3.27
C VAL A 108 0.01 7.00 -4.03
N LEU A 109 0.51 6.89 -5.26
CA LEU A 109 0.41 5.64 -6.02
C LEU A 109 1.18 4.50 -5.32
N ALA A 110 2.37 4.77 -4.78
CA ALA A 110 3.15 3.77 -4.05
C ALA A 110 2.41 3.27 -2.79
N ASP A 111 1.77 4.17 -2.03
CA ASP A 111 0.94 3.80 -0.88
C ASP A 111 -0.25 2.93 -1.30
N ILE A 112 -0.93 3.27 -2.40
CA ILE A 112 -2.03 2.46 -2.96
C ILE A 112 -1.53 1.09 -3.43
N LEU A 113 -0.41 1.03 -4.15
CA LEU A 113 0.19 -0.23 -4.61
C LEU A 113 0.66 -1.11 -3.43
N ALA A 114 1.12 -0.50 -2.34
CA ALA A 114 1.53 -1.20 -1.13
C ALA A 114 0.33 -1.81 -0.39
N ALA A 115 -0.75 -1.04 -0.23
CA ALA A 115 -1.94 -1.46 0.50
C ALA A 115 -2.78 -2.46 -0.31
N LYS A 116 -3.06 -2.16 -1.58
CA LYS A 116 -3.98 -2.92 -2.43
C LYS A 116 -3.32 -4.05 -3.19
N ARG A 117 -2.00 -3.97 -3.37
CA ARG A 117 -1.19 -5.02 -4.03
C ARG A 117 -1.86 -5.51 -5.35
N PRO A 118 -2.27 -4.67 -6.32
CA PRO A 118 -2.88 -5.15 -7.54
C PRO A 118 -2.00 -6.15 -8.30
N ARG A 119 -2.59 -6.91 -9.22
CA ARG A 119 -1.85 -7.87 -10.06
C ARG A 119 -0.88 -7.17 -11.01
N ALA A 120 -1.24 -5.98 -11.49
CA ALA A 120 -0.39 -5.18 -12.36
C ALA A 120 -0.60 -3.67 -12.14
N PHE A 121 0.34 -2.88 -12.65
CA PHE A 121 0.16 -1.45 -12.84
C PHE A 121 0.55 -1.03 -14.26
N PHE A 122 -0.06 0.05 -14.72
CA PHE A 122 0.30 0.75 -15.95
C PHE A 122 0.39 2.25 -15.66
N LEU A 123 1.61 2.75 -15.57
CA LEU A 123 1.92 4.16 -15.34
C LEU A 123 2.38 4.83 -16.64
N GLU A 124 2.00 6.09 -16.82
CA GLU A 124 2.43 6.93 -17.93
C GLU A 124 3.08 8.22 -17.43
N ASN A 125 4.11 8.67 -18.15
CA ASN A 125 4.69 9.99 -17.94
C ASN A 125 5.36 10.55 -19.20
N VAL A 126 5.82 11.81 -19.15
CA VAL A 126 6.65 12.40 -20.21
C VAL A 126 8.00 11.70 -20.31
N ARG A 127 8.56 11.61 -21.54
CA ARG A 127 9.89 11.01 -21.78
C ARG A 127 11.02 11.62 -20.94
N GLY A 128 10.86 12.89 -20.54
CA GLY A 128 11.84 13.62 -19.75
C GLY A 128 12.03 13.06 -18.34
N LEU A 129 11.11 12.22 -17.84
CA LEU A 129 11.23 11.59 -16.52
C LEU A 129 12.53 10.77 -16.40
N LEU A 130 12.99 10.12 -17.49
CA LEU A 130 14.22 9.33 -17.49
C LEU A 130 15.48 10.14 -17.15
N THR A 131 15.50 11.42 -17.54
CA THR A 131 16.63 12.33 -17.32
C THR A 131 16.35 13.36 -16.22
N HIS A 132 15.15 13.33 -15.65
CA HIS A 132 14.69 14.30 -14.67
C HIS A 132 15.53 14.22 -13.39
N ASP A 133 15.97 15.38 -12.88
CA ASP A 133 16.86 15.46 -11.71
C ASP A 133 18.12 14.58 -11.87
N ASN A 134 18.77 14.69 -13.04
CA ASN A 134 19.92 13.87 -13.43
C ASN A 134 19.65 12.34 -13.35
N GLY A 135 18.40 11.93 -13.59
CA GLY A 135 17.96 10.54 -13.53
C GLY A 135 17.61 10.03 -12.12
N ASN A 136 17.79 10.85 -11.08
CA ASN A 136 17.51 10.45 -9.70
C ASN A 136 16.03 10.13 -9.49
N THR A 137 15.12 10.91 -10.10
CA THR A 137 13.67 10.70 -9.96
C THR A 137 13.27 9.33 -10.49
N PHE A 138 13.68 8.99 -11.72
CA PHE A 138 13.38 7.67 -12.29
C PHE A 138 14.01 6.53 -11.49
N ARG A 139 15.25 6.69 -11.01
CA ARG A 139 15.93 5.68 -10.18
C ARG A 139 15.17 5.39 -8.88
N ILE A 140 14.64 6.41 -8.22
CA ILE A 140 13.84 6.26 -7.00
C ILE A 140 12.52 5.54 -7.29
N ILE A 141 11.81 5.93 -8.37
CA ILE A 141 10.58 5.24 -8.80
C ILE A 141 10.84 3.75 -9.03
N LYS A 142 11.89 3.44 -9.80
CA LYS A 142 12.30 2.06 -10.08
C LYS A 142 12.61 1.28 -8.81
N HIS A 143 13.41 1.85 -7.91
CA HIS A 143 13.76 1.22 -6.63
C HIS A 143 12.52 0.93 -5.78
N ILE A 144 11.58 1.87 -5.70
CA ILE A 144 10.35 1.69 -4.93
C ILE A 144 9.50 0.57 -5.53
N LEU A 145 9.32 0.54 -6.85
CA LEU A 145 8.47 -0.47 -7.48
C LEU A 145 9.11 -1.87 -7.42
N GLU A 146 10.41 -2.00 -7.69
CA GLU A 146 11.11 -3.29 -7.73
C GLU A 146 11.54 -3.81 -6.36
N GLU A 147 12.29 -3.01 -5.60
CA GLU A 147 12.96 -3.47 -4.38
C GLU A 147 12.06 -3.32 -3.17
N GLU A 148 11.26 -2.25 -3.14
CA GLU A 148 10.43 -1.94 -1.98
C GLU A 148 9.06 -2.62 -2.03
N LEU A 149 8.42 -2.64 -3.21
CA LEU A 149 7.11 -3.22 -3.45
C LEU A 149 7.20 -4.59 -4.14
N GLY A 150 8.35 -5.02 -4.65
CA GLY A 150 8.49 -6.38 -5.20
C GLY A 150 7.71 -6.63 -6.49
N TYR A 151 7.42 -5.59 -7.29
CA TYR A 151 6.88 -5.76 -8.64
C TYR A 151 8.02 -5.92 -9.64
N SER A 152 7.76 -6.59 -10.75
CA SER A 152 8.61 -6.38 -11.92
C SER A 152 8.38 -4.99 -12.52
N PHE A 153 9.36 -4.50 -13.28
CA PHE A 153 9.33 -3.16 -13.82
C PHE A 153 9.89 -3.10 -15.24
N TYR A 154 9.00 -2.92 -16.20
CA TYR A 154 9.29 -2.74 -17.61
C TYR A 154 8.96 -1.31 -18.03
N TYR A 155 9.80 -0.71 -18.87
CA TYR A 155 9.53 0.63 -19.37
C TYR A 155 10.03 0.82 -20.80
N GLN A 156 9.31 1.63 -21.57
CA GLN A 156 9.66 1.97 -22.94
C GLN A 156 9.16 3.37 -23.31
N ILE A 157 9.91 4.06 -24.18
CA ILE A 157 9.41 5.27 -24.85
C ILE A 157 8.50 4.83 -26.00
N VAL A 158 7.22 5.12 -25.86
CA VAL A 158 6.15 4.81 -26.83
C VAL A 158 5.76 6.08 -27.56
N ARG A 159 5.73 6.06 -28.89
CA ARG A 159 5.26 7.18 -29.74
C ARG A 159 3.87 6.85 -30.27
N ALA A 160 2.92 7.77 -30.18
CA ALA A 160 1.56 7.53 -30.69
C ALA A 160 1.53 7.15 -32.20
N CYS A 161 2.45 7.70 -33.01
CA CYS A 161 2.63 7.34 -34.42
C CYS A 161 3.09 5.91 -34.68
N ASP A 162 3.71 5.25 -33.70
CA ASP A 162 4.05 3.83 -33.79
C ASP A 162 2.84 2.93 -33.49
N TYR A 163 1.69 3.51 -33.10
CA TYR A 163 0.50 2.76 -32.68
C TYR A 163 -0.78 3.28 -33.35
N GLY A 164 -0.67 3.65 -34.64
CA GLY A 164 -1.84 3.93 -35.47
C GLY A 164 -2.33 5.38 -35.48
N LEU A 165 -1.79 6.27 -34.65
CA LEU A 165 -2.28 7.66 -34.52
C LEU A 165 -1.33 8.67 -35.19
N PRO A 166 -1.81 9.66 -35.95
CA PRO A 166 -0.96 10.61 -36.67
C PRO A 166 -0.39 11.70 -35.75
N GLN A 167 0.26 11.33 -34.65
CA GLN A 167 0.77 12.25 -33.64
C GLN A 167 2.17 11.85 -33.16
N LEU A 168 3.13 12.77 -33.25
CA LEU A 168 4.46 12.64 -32.68
C LEU A 168 4.44 12.96 -31.18
N ARG A 169 3.95 11.99 -30.39
CA ARG A 169 3.82 12.08 -28.92
C ARG A 169 4.62 10.96 -28.24
N PRO A 170 5.93 11.16 -27.98
CA PRO A 170 6.72 10.22 -27.19
C PRO A 170 6.38 10.32 -25.70
N ARG A 171 6.04 9.20 -25.08
CA ARG A 171 5.75 9.06 -23.64
C ARG A 171 6.45 7.84 -23.07
N LEU A 172 6.82 7.94 -21.79
CA LEU A 172 7.38 6.84 -21.03
C LEU A 172 6.22 6.03 -20.48
N PHE A 173 6.08 4.81 -20.96
CA PHE A 173 5.15 3.84 -20.39
C PHE A 173 5.92 2.93 -19.45
N MET A 174 5.34 2.65 -18.29
CA MET A 174 5.91 1.80 -17.25
C MET A 174 4.85 0.77 -16.85
N ILE A 175 5.17 -0.51 -17.03
CA ILE A 175 4.28 -1.63 -16.75
C ILE A 175 5.00 -2.57 -15.78
N GLY A 176 4.28 -3.05 -14.78
CA GLY A 176 4.84 -3.97 -13.80
C GLY A 176 3.82 -4.96 -13.29
N PHE A 177 4.31 -6.14 -12.90
CA PHE A 177 3.48 -7.27 -12.50
C PHE A 177 3.88 -7.73 -11.11
N ARG A 178 2.86 -8.07 -10.31
CA ARG A 178 3.06 -8.67 -9.00
C ARG A 178 3.49 -10.12 -9.18
N ASP A 179 4.45 -10.57 -8.38
CA ASP A 179 4.83 -11.97 -8.27
C ASP A 179 5.27 -12.62 -9.61
N GLU A 180 5.86 -11.86 -10.54
CA GLU A 180 6.29 -12.38 -11.86
C GLU A 180 7.42 -13.42 -11.76
N GLY A 181 8.22 -13.39 -10.69
CA GLY A 181 9.23 -14.41 -10.39
C GLY A 181 10.20 -14.67 -11.55
N MET A 182 10.26 -15.92 -12.01
CA MET A 182 11.11 -16.37 -13.14
C MET A 182 10.48 -16.12 -14.52
N LEU A 183 9.26 -15.57 -14.59
CA LEU A 183 8.53 -15.31 -15.83
C LEU A 183 8.81 -13.91 -16.42
N LYS A 184 9.93 -13.28 -16.04
CA LYS A 184 10.34 -11.95 -16.50
C LYS A 184 10.55 -11.89 -18.02
N SER A 185 9.47 -11.75 -18.75
CA SER A 185 9.41 -11.94 -20.20
C SER A 185 8.36 -11.06 -20.86
N PHE A 186 7.81 -10.08 -20.14
CA PHE A 186 6.98 -9.07 -20.77
C PHE A 186 7.80 -8.23 -21.76
N HIS A 187 7.24 -8.04 -22.95
CA HIS A 187 7.80 -7.17 -23.98
C HIS A 187 6.70 -6.22 -24.44
N PHE A 188 7.05 -4.95 -24.65
CA PHE A 188 6.12 -4.03 -25.28
C PHE A 188 5.83 -4.50 -26.72
N PRO A 189 4.59 -4.30 -27.19
CA PRO A 189 4.20 -4.71 -28.53
C PRO A 189 5.02 -4.00 -29.61
N PRO A 190 5.24 -4.61 -30.78
CA PRO A 190 5.92 -3.95 -31.88
C PRO A 190 5.07 -2.80 -32.45
N PRO A 191 5.68 -1.81 -33.11
CA PRO A 191 4.96 -0.76 -33.83
C PRO A 191 3.98 -1.31 -34.86
N ILE A 192 2.82 -0.68 -34.99
CA ILE A 192 1.82 -0.92 -36.02
C ILE A 192 1.71 0.29 -36.97
N PRO A 193 1.37 0.09 -38.25
CA PRO A 193 1.19 1.18 -39.21
C PRO A 193 0.14 2.21 -38.78
N LEU A 194 0.25 3.43 -39.31
CA LEU A 194 -0.75 4.48 -39.13
C LEU A 194 -2.13 4.00 -39.60
N LYS A 195 -3.17 4.19 -38.77
CA LYS A 195 -4.57 3.95 -39.16
C LYS A 195 -5.13 5.12 -39.96
N MET A 196 -4.58 6.30 -39.70
CA MET A 196 -4.97 7.56 -40.33
C MET A 196 -3.78 8.51 -40.32
N THR A 197 -3.79 9.46 -41.24
CA THR A 197 -2.82 10.55 -41.39
C THR A 197 -3.46 11.87 -40.93
N MET A 198 -2.66 12.94 -40.85
CA MET A 198 -3.23 14.27 -40.62
C MET A 198 -4.20 14.70 -41.74
N SER A 199 -4.04 14.21 -42.98
CA SER A 199 -5.00 14.52 -44.04
C SER A 199 -6.39 13.97 -43.73
N ASP A 200 -6.45 12.76 -43.15
CA ASP A 200 -7.70 12.14 -42.70
C ASP A 200 -8.29 12.85 -41.47
N VAL A 201 -7.41 13.34 -40.58
CA VAL A 201 -7.81 14.16 -39.42
C VAL A 201 -8.49 15.46 -39.89
N TRP A 202 -7.95 16.08 -40.93
CA TRP A 202 -8.44 17.34 -41.49
C TRP A 202 -9.57 17.17 -42.53
N ASP A 203 -9.79 15.95 -43.01
CA ASP A 203 -10.64 15.66 -44.18
C ASP A 203 -10.24 16.50 -45.41
N ALA A 204 -8.93 16.73 -45.57
CA ALA A 204 -8.34 17.56 -46.62
C ALA A 204 -6.82 17.30 -46.72
N PRO A 205 -6.18 17.54 -47.88
CA PRO A 205 -4.73 17.41 -48.02
C PRO A 205 -3.97 18.28 -47.02
N CYS A 206 -3.11 17.65 -46.21
CA CYS A 206 -2.26 18.31 -45.22
C CYS A 206 -0.79 18.08 -45.53
N ASP A 207 0.03 19.14 -45.45
CA ASP A 207 1.47 19.09 -45.80
C ASP A 207 2.30 18.17 -44.90
N ARG A 208 1.75 17.74 -43.76
CA ARG A 208 2.39 16.78 -42.87
C ARG A 208 1.53 15.54 -42.77
N GLU A 209 2.18 14.38 -42.81
CA GLU A 209 1.54 13.09 -42.55
C GLU A 209 1.29 12.86 -41.05
N ILE A 210 2.25 13.27 -40.20
CA ILE A 210 2.22 13.13 -38.74
C ILE A 210 2.23 14.50 -38.08
N GLY A 211 1.25 14.75 -37.22
CA GLY A 211 1.12 15.98 -36.43
C GLY A 211 2.06 16.03 -35.22
N TYR A 212 2.24 17.23 -34.67
CA TYR A 212 2.96 17.45 -33.43
C TYR A 212 2.15 17.04 -32.19
N THR A 213 2.83 16.90 -31.03
CA THR A 213 2.12 16.65 -29.77
C THR A 213 1.18 17.80 -29.43
N LEU A 214 -0.01 17.48 -28.96
CA LEU A 214 -0.92 18.48 -28.39
C LEU A 214 -0.31 19.03 -27.09
N ARG A 215 -0.10 20.36 -27.00
CA ARG A 215 0.53 21.06 -25.88
C ARG A 215 -0.48 21.89 -25.08
N VAL A 216 -0.21 22.03 -23.78
CA VAL A 216 -0.94 22.95 -22.89
C VAL A 216 -0.17 24.28 -22.80
N GLY A 217 -0.61 25.29 -23.55
CA GLY A 217 -0.03 26.66 -23.55
C GLY A 217 0.68 27.05 -24.86
N GLY A 218 0.88 28.36 -25.11
CA GLY A 218 1.52 28.96 -26.31
C GLY A 218 0.90 28.57 -27.67
N ARG A 219 -0.43 28.43 -27.65
CA ARG A 219 -1.32 28.31 -28.80
C ARG A 219 -1.22 29.55 -29.70
N GLY A 220 -1.34 29.38 -31.01
CA GLY A 220 -1.41 30.50 -31.97
C GLY A 220 -0.06 31.08 -32.38
N SER A 221 1.01 30.29 -32.29
CA SER A 221 2.30 30.68 -32.89
C SER A 221 2.16 30.65 -34.42
N ALA A 222 2.83 31.57 -35.12
CA ALA A 222 2.84 31.58 -36.58
C ALA A 222 3.42 30.27 -37.14
N ILE A 223 2.99 29.84 -38.33
CA ILE A 223 3.30 28.50 -38.86
C ILE A 223 4.80 28.23 -39.03
N ASP A 224 5.58 29.28 -39.24
CA ASP A 224 7.03 29.32 -39.39
C ASP A 224 7.78 29.51 -38.06
N ASP A 225 7.09 29.76 -36.95
CA ASP A 225 7.70 29.81 -35.62
C ASP A 225 8.11 28.40 -35.18
N ARG A 226 9.34 28.26 -34.66
CA ARG A 226 9.84 27.01 -34.04
C ARG A 226 8.96 26.49 -32.90
N ARG A 227 8.09 27.34 -32.34
CA ARG A 227 7.12 27.06 -31.29
C ARG A 227 5.72 26.78 -31.84
N ASN A 228 5.54 26.62 -33.15
CA ASN A 228 4.30 26.14 -33.75
C ASN A 228 4.14 24.63 -33.55
N TRP A 229 3.03 24.23 -32.92
CA TRP A 229 2.67 22.82 -32.68
C TRP A 229 1.21 22.53 -33.08
N ASP A 230 0.48 23.56 -33.47
CA ASP A 230 -0.98 23.54 -33.58
C ASP A 230 -1.51 24.15 -34.89
N ALA A 231 -0.67 24.78 -35.72
CA ALA A 231 -1.04 25.28 -37.05
C ALA A 231 -0.41 24.42 -38.17
N TYR A 232 -1.22 24.13 -39.19
CA TYR A 232 -0.88 23.27 -40.34
C TYR A 232 -1.33 23.94 -41.64
N ARG A 233 -0.62 23.67 -42.74
CA ARG A 233 -1.11 23.98 -44.08
C ARG A 233 -2.03 22.85 -44.52
N VAL A 234 -3.28 23.21 -44.76
CA VAL A 234 -4.36 22.31 -45.15
C VAL A 234 -5.06 22.93 -46.35
N ASP A 235 -5.03 22.23 -47.47
CA ASP A 235 -5.57 22.71 -48.76
C ASP A 235 -5.04 24.11 -49.13
N GLY A 236 -3.71 24.29 -49.01
CA GLY A 236 -3.03 25.56 -49.29
C GLY A 236 -3.23 26.68 -48.25
N THR A 237 -4.12 26.49 -47.26
CA THR A 237 -4.45 27.49 -46.23
C THR A 237 -3.88 27.12 -44.85
N VAL A 238 -3.47 28.11 -44.06
CA VAL A 238 -3.03 27.86 -42.68
C VAL A 238 -4.26 27.71 -41.78
N ARG A 239 -4.43 26.52 -41.19
CA ARG A 239 -5.52 26.20 -40.25
C ARG A 239 -4.93 25.79 -38.90
N GLN A 240 -5.65 26.12 -37.83
CA GLN A 240 -5.26 25.81 -36.47
C GLN A 240 -6.10 24.66 -35.90
N LEU A 241 -5.46 23.74 -35.18
CA LEU A 241 -6.13 22.60 -34.55
C LEU A 241 -7.24 23.05 -33.60
N MET A 242 -8.38 22.37 -33.74
CA MET A 242 -9.56 22.49 -32.89
C MET A 242 -9.83 21.15 -32.20
N PRO A 243 -10.73 21.13 -31.19
CA PRO A 243 -10.99 19.92 -30.41
C PRO A 243 -11.33 18.68 -31.25
N GLU A 244 -12.06 18.84 -32.35
CA GLU A 244 -12.41 17.72 -33.25
C GLU A 244 -11.17 17.05 -33.87
N GLN A 245 -10.21 17.83 -34.36
CA GLN A 245 -8.96 17.25 -34.87
C GLN A 245 -8.13 16.65 -33.73
N GLY A 246 -8.03 17.34 -32.59
CA GLY A 246 -7.29 16.85 -31.43
C GLY A 246 -7.85 15.54 -30.87
N LYS A 247 -9.18 15.38 -30.89
CA LYS A 247 -9.93 14.16 -30.54
C LYS A 247 -9.50 12.99 -31.41
N LYS A 248 -9.52 13.16 -32.74
CA LYS A 248 -9.05 12.16 -33.72
C LYS A 248 -7.57 11.82 -33.53
N MET A 249 -6.71 12.83 -33.36
CA MET A 249 -5.26 12.64 -33.17
C MET A 249 -4.90 11.84 -31.90
N GLN A 250 -5.76 11.84 -30.88
CA GLN A 250 -5.57 11.10 -29.62
C GLN A 250 -6.30 9.74 -29.59
N GLY A 251 -7.12 9.44 -30.60
CA GLY A 251 -7.86 8.17 -30.70
C GLY A 251 -9.20 8.12 -29.94
N PHE A 252 -9.78 9.27 -29.61
CA PHE A 252 -11.12 9.33 -29.01
C PHE A 252 -12.21 9.04 -30.05
N PRO A 253 -13.34 8.43 -29.66
CA PRO A 253 -14.43 8.13 -30.59
C PRO A 253 -15.15 9.41 -31.02
N ASP A 254 -15.82 9.36 -32.18
CA ASP A 254 -16.46 10.52 -32.78
C ASP A 254 -17.57 11.12 -31.92
N ASP A 255 -18.25 10.29 -31.13
CA ASP A 255 -19.33 10.70 -30.21
C ASP A 255 -18.83 11.23 -28.86
N PHE A 256 -17.52 11.24 -28.60
CA PHE A 256 -16.95 11.80 -27.36
C PHE A 256 -17.18 13.32 -27.28
N ARG A 257 -17.77 13.76 -26.17
CA ARG A 257 -18.27 15.14 -25.99
C ARG A 257 -17.41 15.95 -25.02
N PHE A 258 -17.25 17.23 -25.31
CA PHE A 258 -16.61 18.21 -24.44
C PHE A 258 -17.64 19.24 -23.94
N PRO A 259 -18.21 19.10 -22.73
CA PRO A 259 -19.19 20.04 -22.17
C PRO A 259 -18.53 21.30 -21.59
N VAL A 260 -17.43 21.75 -22.20
CA VAL A 260 -16.54 22.83 -21.73
C VAL A 260 -16.12 23.72 -22.90
N SER A 261 -15.47 24.85 -22.61
CA SER A 261 -14.98 25.75 -23.68
C SER A 261 -13.95 25.06 -24.57
N THR A 262 -13.83 25.49 -25.82
CA THR A 262 -12.79 25.03 -26.77
C THR A 262 -11.38 25.10 -26.18
N LYS A 263 -11.11 26.12 -25.35
CA LYS A 263 -9.81 26.29 -24.69
C LYS A 263 -9.56 25.16 -23.67
N GLU A 264 -10.55 24.87 -22.83
CA GLU A 264 -10.46 23.79 -21.83
C GLU A 264 -10.43 22.42 -22.50
N ALA A 265 -11.21 22.19 -23.56
CA ALA A 265 -11.16 20.95 -24.34
C ALA A 265 -9.77 20.68 -24.91
N MET A 266 -9.10 21.70 -25.47
CA MET A 266 -7.72 21.55 -25.96
C MET A 266 -6.71 21.30 -24.83
N LYS A 267 -6.88 21.92 -23.65
CA LYS A 267 -6.07 21.64 -22.46
C LYS A 267 -6.22 20.17 -22.03
N GLN A 268 -7.46 19.70 -21.94
CA GLN A 268 -7.78 18.31 -21.60
C GLN A 268 -7.17 17.31 -22.59
N LEU A 269 -7.32 17.56 -23.91
CA LEU A 269 -6.69 16.75 -24.95
C LEU A 269 -5.16 16.74 -24.88
N GLY A 270 -4.54 17.88 -24.55
CA GLY A 270 -3.07 17.98 -24.39
C GLY A 270 -2.54 17.15 -23.23
N ASN A 271 -3.29 17.11 -22.12
CA ASN A 271 -2.96 16.33 -20.91
C ASN A 271 -3.36 14.85 -21.01
N SER A 272 -4.25 14.48 -21.93
CA SER A 272 -4.68 13.09 -22.11
C SER A 272 -3.60 12.17 -22.70
N VAL A 273 -3.83 10.87 -22.60
CA VAL A 273 -3.00 9.81 -23.20
C VAL A 273 -3.43 9.51 -24.64
N ALA A 274 -2.54 8.89 -25.41
CA ALA A 274 -2.85 8.39 -26.75
C ALA A 274 -3.54 7.03 -26.63
N ILE A 275 -4.85 6.97 -26.88
CA ILE A 275 -5.72 5.84 -26.52
C ILE A 275 -5.27 4.55 -27.20
N ASP A 276 -4.97 4.57 -28.49
CA ASP A 276 -4.52 3.37 -29.20
C ASP A 276 -3.20 2.81 -28.68
N ALA A 277 -2.25 3.68 -28.33
CA ALA A 277 -0.99 3.25 -27.75
C ALA A 277 -1.20 2.59 -26.38
N VAL A 278 -2.06 3.18 -25.55
CA VAL A 278 -2.45 2.60 -24.25
C VAL A 278 -3.17 1.27 -24.45
N ARG A 279 -4.16 1.20 -25.34
CA ARG A 279 -4.94 -0.02 -25.62
C ARG A 279 -4.05 -1.16 -26.12
N VAL A 280 -3.12 -0.89 -27.03
CA VAL A 280 -2.22 -1.92 -27.57
C VAL A 280 -1.24 -2.41 -26.49
N CYS A 281 -0.66 -1.51 -25.69
CA CYS A 281 0.22 -1.90 -24.58
C CYS A 281 -0.52 -2.60 -23.43
N ALA A 282 -1.73 -2.16 -23.11
CA ALA A 282 -2.60 -2.79 -22.13
C ALA A 282 -3.04 -4.18 -22.60
N GLY A 283 -3.35 -4.36 -23.88
CA GLY A 283 -3.62 -5.68 -24.47
C GLY A 283 -2.47 -6.66 -24.23
N ALA A 284 -1.23 -6.26 -24.54
CA ALA A 284 -0.05 -7.07 -24.26
C ALA A 284 0.14 -7.36 -22.76
N MET A 285 -0.15 -6.38 -21.89
CA MET A 285 -0.13 -6.56 -20.43
C MET A 285 -1.16 -7.61 -19.98
N LEU A 286 -2.39 -7.55 -20.49
CA LEU A 286 -3.46 -8.50 -20.18
C LEU A 286 -3.13 -9.91 -20.68
N GLU A 287 -2.61 -10.05 -21.89
CA GLU A 287 -2.15 -11.34 -22.44
C GLU A 287 -1.05 -11.95 -21.56
N HIS A 288 -0.10 -11.12 -21.11
CA HIS A 288 0.96 -11.56 -20.20
C HIS A 288 0.42 -11.96 -18.83
N MET A 289 -0.52 -11.21 -18.27
CA MET A 289 -1.20 -11.56 -17.02
C MET A 289 -1.94 -12.90 -17.14
N GLU A 290 -2.61 -13.15 -18.26
CA GLU A 290 -3.31 -14.41 -18.51
C GLU A 290 -2.32 -15.57 -18.66
N HIS A 291 -1.16 -15.35 -19.30
CA HIS A 291 -0.10 -16.35 -19.40
C HIS A 291 0.52 -16.66 -18.04
N MET A 292 0.74 -15.63 -17.21
CA MET A 292 1.17 -15.78 -15.83
C MET A 292 0.15 -16.60 -15.03
N GLU A 293 -1.15 -16.39 -15.22
CA GLU A 293 -2.21 -17.20 -14.60
C GLU A 293 -2.26 -18.64 -15.11
N LYS A 294 -2.22 -18.87 -16.42
CA LYS A 294 -2.21 -20.23 -16.98
C LYS A 294 -1.01 -21.04 -16.51
N LYS A 295 0.14 -20.38 -16.31
CA LYS A 295 1.32 -21.00 -15.70
C LYS A 295 1.21 -21.10 -14.19
N SER A 296 0.60 -20.13 -13.50
CA SER A 296 0.41 -20.16 -12.03
C SER A 296 -0.67 -21.15 -11.60
N VAL A 297 -1.67 -21.47 -12.43
CA VAL A 297 -2.62 -22.58 -12.19
C VAL A 297 -1.92 -23.94 -12.32
N LYS A 298 -0.80 -24.00 -13.06
CA LYS A 298 0.13 -25.13 -13.03
C LYS A 298 1.22 -25.02 -11.93
N HIS A 299 1.34 -23.88 -11.24
CA HIS A 299 2.44 -23.56 -10.31
C HIS A 299 2.02 -22.76 -9.05
N HIS A 300 0.80 -22.93 -8.52
CA HIS A 300 0.37 -22.27 -7.28
C HIS A 300 1.00 -22.93 -6.04
N ASN A 301 2.28 -23.25 -6.11
CA ASN A 301 3.02 -23.97 -5.09
C ASN A 301 3.94 -23.04 -4.30
N THR A 302 4.06 -21.75 -4.64
CA THR A 302 4.97 -20.84 -3.93
C THR A 302 4.24 -19.84 -3.05
N MET A 303 4.49 -19.87 -1.74
CA MET A 303 3.98 -18.91 -0.75
C MET A 303 5.15 -18.19 -0.06
N ASN A 304 4.90 -17.05 0.57
CA ASN A 304 5.89 -16.36 1.41
C ASN A 304 5.96 -16.99 2.82
N LYS A 305 6.97 -16.63 3.63
CA LYS A 305 7.16 -17.22 4.97
C LYS A 305 5.97 -17.03 5.91
N GLY A 306 5.28 -15.89 5.85
CA GLY A 306 4.11 -15.62 6.68
C GLY A 306 2.97 -16.57 6.32
N GLU A 307 2.65 -16.63 5.03
CA GLU A 307 1.63 -17.53 4.47
C GLU A 307 1.94 -19.00 4.79
N TRP A 308 3.20 -19.43 4.64
CA TRP A 308 3.61 -20.78 5.03
C TRP A 308 3.49 -21.02 6.54
N THR A 309 3.79 -20.02 7.37
CA THR A 309 3.67 -20.18 8.82
C THR A 309 2.20 -20.31 9.22
N GLU A 310 1.31 -19.51 8.65
CA GLU A 310 -0.12 -19.61 8.94
C GLU A 310 -0.68 -20.98 8.54
N LEU A 311 -0.29 -21.52 7.37
CA LEU A 311 -0.66 -22.88 6.98
C LEU A 311 -0.05 -23.93 7.94
N TYR A 312 1.22 -23.78 8.30
CA TYR A 312 1.88 -24.67 9.27
C TYR A 312 1.16 -24.69 10.61
N THR A 313 0.81 -23.52 11.16
CA THR A 313 0.07 -23.40 12.42
C THR A 313 -1.30 -24.06 12.33
N LEU A 314 -2.04 -23.80 11.25
CA LEU A 314 -3.33 -24.44 11.00
C LEU A 314 -3.21 -25.96 11.01
N LEU A 315 -2.30 -26.52 10.21
CA LEU A 315 -2.08 -27.96 10.11
C LEU A 315 -1.64 -28.57 11.44
N LYS A 316 -0.75 -27.88 12.16
CA LYS A 316 -0.25 -28.35 13.45
C LYS A 316 -1.35 -28.36 14.51
N ILE A 317 -2.20 -27.34 14.57
CA ILE A 317 -3.38 -27.32 15.47
C ILE A 317 -4.34 -28.46 15.15
N MET A 318 -4.64 -28.70 13.88
CA MET A 318 -5.54 -29.78 13.46
C MET A 318 -4.99 -31.17 13.82
N TYR A 319 -3.67 -31.33 13.74
CA TYR A 319 -2.99 -32.58 14.07
C TYR A 319 -2.85 -32.81 15.59
N GLU A 320 -2.35 -31.81 16.32
CA GLU A 320 -2.14 -31.91 17.77
C GLU A 320 -3.46 -31.87 18.54
N ARG A 321 -4.50 -31.24 17.97
CA ARG A 321 -5.84 -31.04 18.56
C ARG A 321 -5.83 -30.34 19.91
N ARG A 322 -4.68 -29.77 20.26
CA ARG A 322 -4.42 -29.11 21.53
C ARG A 322 -3.58 -27.88 21.29
N LEU A 323 -3.86 -26.84 22.06
CA LEU A 323 -3.10 -25.60 22.02
C LEU A 323 -2.70 -25.22 23.45
N ILE A 324 -1.43 -25.45 23.77
CA ILE A 324 -0.86 -25.26 25.11
C ILE A 324 -0.65 -23.78 25.39
N PHE A 325 -1.02 -23.32 26.59
CA PHE A 325 -0.77 -21.96 27.04
C PHE A 325 0.72 -21.75 27.36
N ALA A 326 1.22 -20.53 27.21
CA ALA A 326 2.56 -20.17 27.66
C ALA A 326 2.52 -19.11 28.76
N ASN A 327 3.58 -19.08 29.57
CA ASN A 327 3.84 -17.97 30.47
C ASN A 327 4.44 -16.77 29.72
N ALA A 328 4.70 -15.67 30.43
CA ALA A 328 5.25 -14.44 29.90
C ALA A 328 6.68 -14.58 29.33
N ASP A 329 7.36 -15.69 29.60
CA ASP A 329 8.71 -16.00 29.09
C ASP A 329 8.65 -16.99 27.90
N LEU A 330 7.45 -17.28 27.37
CA LEU A 330 7.18 -18.25 26.30
C LEU A 330 7.64 -19.67 26.63
N GLU A 331 7.56 -20.03 27.91
CA GLU A 331 7.68 -21.41 28.36
C GLU A 331 6.28 -22.04 28.41
N PRO A 332 6.13 -23.30 27.96
CA PRO A 332 4.87 -23.99 28.04
C PRO A 332 4.40 -24.10 29.49
N MET A 333 3.13 -23.79 29.71
CA MET A 333 2.42 -24.17 30.91
C MET A 333 2.17 -25.69 30.92
N THR A 334 1.61 -26.22 32.00
CA THR A 334 1.41 -27.67 32.09
C THR A 334 0.44 -28.16 30.99
N PRO A 335 0.52 -29.44 30.54
CA PRO A 335 -0.35 -29.94 29.49
C PRO A 335 -1.86 -29.83 29.78
N GLU A 336 -2.24 -29.75 31.06
CA GLU A 336 -3.62 -29.50 31.51
C GLU A 336 -4.06 -28.05 31.26
N GLN A 337 -3.11 -27.13 31.10
CA GLN A 337 -3.33 -25.74 30.72
C GLN A 337 -3.26 -25.60 29.19
N ALA A 338 -4.14 -26.34 28.51
CA ALA A 338 -4.31 -26.31 27.07
C ALA A 338 -5.79 -26.13 26.70
N PHE A 339 -6.03 -25.61 25.51
CA PHE A 339 -7.32 -25.77 24.85
C PHE A 339 -7.36 -27.12 24.13
N ASP A 340 -8.43 -27.90 24.31
CA ASP A 340 -8.78 -29.00 23.42
C ASP A 340 -9.58 -28.43 22.24
N ILE A 341 -9.13 -28.68 21.01
CA ILE A 341 -9.65 -28.03 19.81
C ILE A 341 -10.68 -28.93 19.12
N HIS A 342 -11.85 -28.36 18.78
CA HIS A 342 -12.96 -29.07 18.14
C HIS A 342 -13.18 -28.61 16.70
N THR A 343 -13.10 -27.30 16.46
CA THR A 343 -13.24 -26.73 15.13
C THR A 343 -12.12 -25.73 14.87
N VAL A 344 -11.58 -25.75 13.66
CA VAL A 344 -10.69 -24.71 13.16
C VAL A 344 -11.35 -24.01 11.98
N ARG A 345 -11.28 -22.68 11.93
CA ARG A 345 -11.77 -21.85 10.84
C ARG A 345 -10.67 -20.89 10.43
N THR A 346 -10.54 -20.64 9.13
CA THR A 346 -9.64 -19.60 8.60
C THR A 346 -10.39 -18.67 7.67
N LEU A 347 -10.05 -17.39 7.73
CA LEU A 347 -10.66 -16.37 6.89
C LEU A 347 -10.24 -16.51 5.42
N ASN A 348 -9.14 -17.21 5.18
CA ASN A 348 -8.60 -17.45 3.84
C ASN A 348 -9.38 -18.51 3.06
N THR A 349 -10.16 -19.37 3.73
CA THR A 349 -10.84 -20.51 3.08
C THR A 349 -12.36 -20.45 3.14
N GLY A 350 -12.96 -19.67 4.05
CA GLY A 350 -14.41 -19.69 4.28
C GLY A 350 -14.94 -21.02 4.84
N ASN A 351 -14.09 -22.04 4.96
CA ASN A 351 -14.43 -23.40 5.34
C ASN A 351 -14.30 -23.60 6.85
N ALA A 352 -15.12 -24.52 7.38
CA ALA A 352 -15.00 -25.03 8.74
C ALA A 352 -14.36 -26.43 8.72
N TYR A 353 -13.35 -26.63 9.58
CA TYR A 353 -12.66 -27.91 9.75
C TYR A 353 -13.02 -28.49 11.13
N HIS A 354 -13.95 -29.44 11.16
CA HIS A 354 -14.39 -30.11 12.37
C HIS A 354 -13.53 -31.35 12.64
N LEU A 355 -12.91 -31.40 13.81
CA LEU A 355 -11.97 -32.46 14.20
C LEU A 355 -12.76 -33.60 14.84
N LEU A 356 -12.86 -34.74 14.15
CA LEU A 356 -13.67 -35.88 14.60
C LEU A 356 -12.86 -36.84 15.49
N PRO A 357 -13.50 -37.58 16.42
CA PRO A 357 -12.79 -38.48 17.35
C PRO A 357 -11.96 -39.58 16.68
N ASP A 358 -12.31 -39.97 15.46
CA ASP A 358 -11.67 -41.04 14.68
C ASP A 358 -10.42 -40.57 13.89
N ALA A 359 -9.81 -39.46 14.31
CA ALA A 359 -8.68 -38.81 13.62
C ALA A 359 -9.00 -38.18 12.25
N SER A 360 -10.25 -38.25 11.77
CA SER A 360 -10.66 -37.58 10.53
C SER A 360 -11.05 -36.12 10.73
N ILE A 361 -11.06 -35.35 9.64
CA ILE A 361 -11.53 -33.97 9.58
C ILE A 361 -12.72 -33.90 8.64
N MET A 362 -13.86 -33.45 9.17
CA MET A 362 -15.00 -33.06 8.34
C MET A 362 -14.82 -31.61 7.91
N ILE A 363 -14.83 -31.39 6.60
CA ILE A 363 -14.72 -30.09 5.96
C ILE A 363 -16.11 -29.70 5.46
N GLU A 364 -16.59 -28.55 5.91
CA GLU A 364 -17.84 -27.94 5.42
C GLU A 364 -17.50 -26.79 4.47
N GLU A 365 -17.89 -26.92 3.21
CA GLU A 365 -17.65 -25.95 2.14
C GLU A 365 -18.96 -25.72 1.37
N ASN A 366 -19.51 -24.50 1.43
CA ASN A 366 -20.78 -24.13 0.77
C ASN A 366 -21.96 -25.09 1.07
N GLY A 367 -22.03 -25.62 2.29
CA GLY A 367 -23.05 -26.59 2.71
C GLY A 367 -22.81 -28.03 2.26
N VAL A 368 -21.71 -28.31 1.56
CA VAL A 368 -21.26 -29.66 1.20
C VAL A 368 -20.26 -30.13 2.25
N GLN A 369 -20.47 -31.33 2.77
CA GLN A 369 -19.58 -31.96 3.74
C GLN A 369 -18.74 -33.04 3.08
N ARG A 370 -17.43 -33.04 3.36
CA ARG A 370 -16.50 -34.12 2.99
C ARG A 370 -15.61 -34.47 4.17
N SER A 371 -15.25 -35.75 4.30
CA SER A 371 -14.32 -36.21 5.34
C SER A 371 -12.96 -36.50 4.74
N VAL A 372 -11.90 -36.11 5.45
CA VAL A 372 -10.49 -36.34 5.10
C VAL A 372 -9.80 -37.00 6.28
N ALA A 373 -9.22 -38.18 6.08
CA ALA A 373 -8.38 -38.83 7.07
C ALA A 373 -6.97 -38.20 7.07
N LEU A 374 -6.44 -37.87 8.25
CA LEU A 374 -5.14 -37.22 8.45
C LEU A 374 -4.14 -38.20 9.09
N GLU A 375 -4.05 -39.40 8.51
CA GLU A 375 -3.37 -40.55 9.12
C GLU A 375 -1.84 -40.37 9.25
N GLU A 376 -1.20 -39.49 8.46
CA GLU A 376 0.25 -39.25 8.52
C GLU A 376 0.63 -37.78 8.22
N LEU A 377 0.52 -36.90 9.22
CA LEU A 377 0.99 -35.51 9.11
C LEU A 377 2.34 -35.32 9.83
N ASP A 378 3.43 -35.69 9.15
CA ASP A 378 4.76 -35.37 9.66
C ASP A 378 5.17 -33.92 9.28
N LEU A 379 5.16 -33.04 10.30
CA LEU A 379 5.54 -31.63 10.21
C LEU A 379 6.94 -31.33 10.76
N SER A 380 7.73 -32.34 11.15
CA SER A 380 8.97 -32.17 11.90
C SER A 380 9.98 -31.20 11.24
N ASP A 381 10.19 -31.33 9.93
CA ASP A 381 11.12 -30.49 9.18
C ASP A 381 10.50 -29.20 8.62
N THR A 382 9.18 -29.01 8.75
CA THR A 382 8.46 -27.95 8.06
C THR A 382 8.89 -26.57 8.55
N ALA A 383 8.97 -26.38 9.86
CA ALA A 383 9.40 -25.10 10.45
C ALA A 383 10.81 -24.71 9.98
N HIS A 384 11.71 -25.70 9.87
CA HIS A 384 13.06 -25.49 9.37
C HIS A 384 13.06 -25.09 7.89
N ALA A 385 12.26 -25.77 7.06
CA ALA A 385 12.13 -25.46 5.65
C ALA A 385 11.56 -24.04 5.42
N ILE A 386 10.55 -23.63 6.20
CA ILE A 386 9.99 -22.27 6.16
C ILE A 386 11.06 -21.24 6.50
N LYS A 387 11.84 -21.50 7.55
CA LYS A 387 12.91 -20.60 8.00
C LYS A 387 14.01 -20.44 6.96
N GLN A 388 14.38 -21.51 6.26
CA GLN A 388 15.40 -21.48 5.19
C GLN A 388 14.90 -20.85 3.87
N GLY A 389 13.59 -20.82 3.64
CA GLY A 389 13.01 -20.25 2.43
C GLY A 389 13.46 -18.81 2.15
N LYS A 390 13.51 -18.44 0.87
CA LYS A 390 13.84 -17.07 0.42
C LYS A 390 12.69 -16.53 -0.41
N SER A 391 12.31 -15.27 -0.19
CA SER A 391 11.18 -14.63 -0.89
C SER A 391 9.90 -15.50 -0.83
N THR A 392 9.29 -15.80 -1.97
CA THR A 392 8.28 -16.85 -2.16
C THR A 392 8.95 -18.17 -2.60
N PHE A 393 8.51 -19.29 -2.04
CA PHE A 393 9.10 -20.62 -2.26
C PHE A 393 8.05 -21.72 -2.09
N SER A 394 8.33 -22.92 -2.60
CA SER A 394 7.43 -24.07 -2.51
C SER A 394 7.85 -25.08 -1.46
N LEU A 395 6.86 -25.65 -0.77
CA LEU A 395 7.00 -26.79 0.11
C LEU A 395 6.05 -27.90 -0.37
N GLY A 396 6.50 -28.70 -1.33
CA GLY A 396 5.66 -29.67 -2.05
C GLY A 396 4.85 -30.64 -1.18
N LYS A 397 5.36 -31.03 0.00
CA LYS A 397 4.62 -31.84 0.98
C LYS A 397 3.40 -31.10 1.53
N LEU A 398 3.55 -29.83 1.93
CA LEU A 398 2.44 -29.01 2.43
C LEU A 398 1.47 -28.61 1.32
N ASP A 399 1.95 -28.39 0.11
CA ASP A 399 1.07 -28.09 -1.03
C ASP A 399 0.07 -29.23 -1.27
N ALA A 400 0.52 -30.49 -1.21
CA ALA A 400 -0.35 -31.65 -1.37
C ALA A 400 -1.44 -31.71 -0.28
N ILE A 401 -1.06 -31.52 0.98
CA ILE A 401 -1.97 -31.51 2.13
C ILE A 401 -2.97 -30.35 2.01
N ARG A 402 -2.48 -29.16 1.63
CA ARG A 402 -3.30 -27.97 1.39
C ARG A 402 -4.38 -28.24 0.35
N HIS A 403 -4.03 -28.87 -0.77
CA HIS A 403 -5.00 -29.24 -1.81
C HIS A 403 -6.00 -30.30 -1.33
N GLN A 404 -5.55 -31.31 -0.59
CA GLN A 404 -6.43 -32.33 -0.01
C GLN A 404 -7.48 -31.71 0.93
N LEU A 405 -7.07 -30.73 1.74
CA LEU A 405 -7.94 -29.98 2.63
C LEU A 405 -8.75 -28.89 1.92
N GLY A 406 -8.52 -28.63 0.62
CA GLY A 406 -9.23 -27.57 -0.13
C GLY A 406 -8.92 -26.17 0.37
N ILE A 407 -7.74 -25.97 0.94
CA ILE A 407 -7.28 -24.67 1.41
C ILE A 407 -6.79 -23.89 0.19
N SER A 408 -7.66 -23.10 -0.44
CA SER A 408 -7.23 -22.09 -1.40
C SER A 408 -6.84 -20.83 -0.65
N TRP A 409 -5.55 -20.51 -0.61
CA TRP A 409 -5.08 -19.26 -0.02
C TRP A 409 -5.47 -18.08 -0.90
N VAL A 410 -6.64 -17.52 -0.68
CA VAL A 410 -7.04 -16.22 -1.22
C VAL A 410 -6.69 -15.18 -0.16
N LYS A 411 -5.87 -14.19 -0.50
CA LYS A 411 -5.67 -13.01 0.36
C LYS A 411 -6.97 -12.21 0.40
N SER A 412 -7.89 -12.61 1.27
CA SER A 412 -9.11 -11.87 1.58
C SER A 412 -9.20 -11.51 3.06
N GLY A 413 -8.08 -11.50 3.78
CA GLY A 413 -8.01 -10.81 5.07
C GLY A 413 -8.15 -9.32 4.83
N THR A 414 -9.30 -8.75 5.21
CA THR A 414 -9.46 -7.30 5.24
C THR A 414 -8.44 -6.71 6.23
N SER A 415 -7.86 -5.54 5.91
CA SER A 415 -6.83 -4.87 6.73
C SER A 415 -7.28 -4.43 8.13
N LEU A 416 -8.52 -4.79 8.52
CA LEU A 416 -9.21 -4.39 9.75
C LEU A 416 -9.53 -5.59 10.66
N GLN A 417 -8.82 -6.71 10.52
CA GLN A 417 -8.99 -7.90 11.37
C GLN A 417 -7.68 -8.29 12.07
N LYS A 418 -7.77 -8.72 13.34
CA LYS A 418 -6.61 -9.16 14.15
C LYS A 418 -6.45 -10.67 14.28
N ALA A 419 -7.54 -11.40 14.09
CA ALA A 419 -7.53 -12.86 14.15
C ALA A 419 -7.22 -13.44 12.76
N ASP A 420 -6.24 -14.32 12.68
CA ASP A 420 -5.89 -15.07 11.47
C ASP A 420 -6.59 -16.45 11.47
N ILE A 421 -6.77 -17.03 12.66
CA ILE A 421 -7.47 -18.30 12.90
C ILE A 421 -8.58 -18.10 13.92
N ILE A 422 -9.71 -18.78 13.74
CA ILE A 422 -10.81 -18.85 14.70
C ILE A 422 -10.98 -20.31 15.14
N LEU A 423 -11.05 -20.54 16.45
CA LEU A 423 -11.15 -21.85 17.07
C LEU A 423 -12.45 -22.01 17.87
N ASP A 424 -13.09 -23.15 17.73
CA ASP A 424 -14.01 -23.66 18.75
C ASP A 424 -13.26 -24.68 19.59
N CYS A 425 -13.19 -24.47 20.90
CA CYS A 425 -12.38 -25.26 21.81
C CYS A 425 -13.05 -25.48 23.16
N SER A 426 -12.45 -26.31 24.00
CA SER A 426 -12.83 -26.45 25.40
C SER A 426 -11.61 -26.40 26.31
N LYS A 427 -11.82 -25.92 27.54
CA LYS A 427 -10.84 -25.97 28.61
C LYS A 427 -11.56 -26.15 29.95
N ASP A 428 -11.05 -27.05 30.78
CA ASP A 428 -11.58 -27.35 32.13
C ASP A 428 -13.09 -27.65 32.14
N GLY A 429 -13.58 -28.36 31.11
CA GLY A 429 -15.00 -28.70 30.94
C GLY A 429 -15.90 -27.57 30.41
N MET A 430 -15.36 -26.37 30.17
CA MET A 430 -16.08 -25.25 29.57
C MET A 430 -15.79 -25.15 28.07
N GLY A 431 -16.83 -24.94 27.26
CA GLY A 431 -16.72 -24.71 25.83
C GLY A 431 -16.56 -23.22 25.50
N TYR A 432 -15.68 -22.91 24.55
CA TYR A 432 -15.41 -21.59 24.03
C TYR A 432 -15.57 -21.62 22.51
N ALA A 433 -16.59 -20.93 22.01
CA ALA A 433 -16.86 -20.85 20.58
C ALA A 433 -16.25 -19.58 19.98
N HIS A 434 -15.88 -19.64 18.70
CA HIS A 434 -15.43 -18.51 17.88
C HIS A 434 -14.29 -17.69 18.50
N GLN A 435 -13.32 -18.35 19.12
CA GLN A 435 -12.14 -17.70 19.70
C GLN A 435 -11.14 -17.35 18.59
N GLY A 436 -10.95 -16.07 18.32
CA GLY A 436 -10.02 -15.54 17.32
C GLY A 436 -8.60 -15.39 17.87
N PHE A 437 -7.62 -15.81 17.06
CA PHE A 437 -6.19 -15.76 17.39
C PHE A 437 -5.40 -15.11 16.25
N GLY A 438 -4.58 -14.12 16.60
CA GLY A 438 -3.53 -13.62 15.70
C GLY A 438 -2.30 -14.52 15.73
N ILE A 439 -1.65 -14.76 14.60
CA ILE A 439 -0.43 -15.57 14.50
C ILE A 439 0.79 -14.66 14.51
N LYS A 440 1.73 -14.95 15.41
CA LYS A 440 3.00 -14.22 15.56
C LYS A 440 4.16 -15.20 15.38
N SER A 441 4.69 -15.21 14.16
CA SER A 441 5.74 -16.14 13.73
C SER A 441 7.15 -15.59 13.89
N PHE A 442 8.05 -16.40 14.44
CA PHE A 442 9.50 -16.18 14.50
C PHE A 442 10.28 -17.05 13.49
N LEU A 443 9.60 -17.71 12.54
CA LEU A 443 10.26 -18.42 11.44
C LEU A 443 10.82 -17.46 10.37
N GLY A 444 10.28 -16.23 10.30
CA GLY A 444 10.70 -15.16 9.40
C GLY A 444 11.40 -14.00 10.13
N SER A 445 11.24 -12.79 9.59
CA SER A 445 11.58 -11.57 10.31
C SER A 445 10.71 -11.42 11.56
N LYS A 446 11.22 -10.76 12.60
CA LYS A 446 10.46 -10.46 13.82
C LYS A 446 9.07 -9.90 13.50
N PRO A 447 8.00 -10.47 14.08
CA PRO A 447 6.64 -10.05 13.79
C PRO A 447 6.40 -8.62 14.29
N THR A 448 5.49 -7.93 13.63
CA THR A 448 5.11 -6.55 13.96
C THR A 448 3.85 -6.55 14.82
N LEU A 449 3.84 -5.73 15.86
CA LEU A 449 2.64 -5.38 16.61
C LEU A 449 1.92 -4.20 15.95
N LEU A 450 2.68 -3.16 15.59
CA LEU A 450 2.21 -1.99 14.86
C LEU A 450 3.17 -1.67 13.73
N ASN A 451 2.66 -1.68 12.50
CA ASN A 451 3.45 -1.33 11.32
C ASN A 451 3.60 0.19 11.19
N ALA A 452 4.74 0.61 10.64
CA ALA A 452 4.95 1.97 10.20
C ALA A 452 3.98 2.32 9.07
N SER A 453 3.36 3.49 9.14
CA SER A 453 2.52 4.05 8.09
C SER A 453 2.48 5.58 8.22
N GLY A 454 1.88 6.28 7.25
CA GLY A 454 1.58 7.71 7.45
C GLY A 454 0.71 7.95 8.70
N ASN A 455 -0.12 6.97 9.07
CA ASN A 455 -1.00 7.06 10.22
C ASN A 455 -0.27 6.88 11.57
N THR A 456 1.03 6.59 11.59
CA THR A 456 1.82 6.39 12.82
C THR A 456 2.85 7.48 13.08
N ASN A 457 2.69 8.65 12.46
CA ASN A 457 3.58 9.80 12.63
C ASN A 457 3.23 10.66 13.86
N PHE A 458 4.27 11.09 14.56
CA PHE A 458 4.24 12.04 15.67
C PHE A 458 4.98 13.30 15.23
N VAL A 459 4.33 14.45 15.39
CA VAL A 459 4.83 15.74 14.95
C VAL A 459 5.41 16.52 16.13
N TYR A 460 6.62 17.04 15.96
CA TYR A 460 7.32 17.86 16.95
C TYR A 460 7.61 19.23 16.37
N GLU A 461 7.27 20.30 17.09
CA GLU A 461 7.77 21.66 16.81
C GLU A 461 9.25 21.72 17.20
N VAL A 462 10.09 22.22 16.29
CA VAL A 462 11.50 22.47 16.53
C VAL A 462 11.66 23.94 16.92
N ARG A 463 12.02 24.17 18.19
CA ARG A 463 12.26 25.50 18.76
C ARG A 463 13.75 25.80 18.81
N GLY A 464 14.12 27.07 18.85
CA GLY A 464 15.51 27.51 18.99
C GLY A 464 16.33 27.55 17.68
N LEU A 465 15.72 27.24 16.53
CA LEU A 465 16.37 27.27 15.21
C LEU A 465 15.60 28.12 14.20
N HIS A 466 16.33 28.62 13.20
CA HIS A 466 15.78 29.35 12.05
C HIS A 466 15.79 28.48 10.78
N ALA A 467 15.01 28.87 9.77
CA ALA A 467 14.80 28.05 8.58
C ALA A 467 16.04 27.88 7.67
N ASP A 468 17.10 28.62 7.91
CA ASP A 468 18.38 28.54 7.21
C ASP A 468 19.09 27.19 7.43
N VAL A 469 18.88 26.54 8.58
CA VAL A 469 19.51 25.24 8.89
C VAL A 469 18.83 24.05 8.19
N LEU A 470 17.72 24.27 7.48
CA LEU A 470 16.91 23.22 6.88
C LEU A 470 17.70 22.41 5.85
N GLU A 471 18.44 23.08 4.96
CA GLU A 471 19.25 22.42 3.95
C GLU A 471 20.39 21.60 4.57
N GLU A 472 21.06 22.17 5.56
CA GLU A 472 22.16 21.54 6.27
C GLU A 472 21.73 20.24 6.97
N ILE A 473 20.65 20.29 7.77
CA ILE A 473 20.17 19.13 8.52
C ILE A 473 19.63 18.05 7.56
N ASN A 474 18.83 18.44 6.57
CA ASN A 474 18.23 17.46 5.65
C ASN A 474 19.25 16.84 4.68
N ALA A 475 20.40 17.48 4.44
CA ALA A 475 21.49 16.91 3.65
C ALA A 475 22.17 15.70 4.33
N ILE A 476 21.99 15.51 5.65
CA ILE A 476 22.52 14.35 6.37
C ILE A 476 21.88 13.07 5.81
N SER A 477 22.71 12.21 5.22
CA SER A 477 22.30 10.96 4.55
C SER A 477 23.14 9.74 4.97
N THR A 478 23.40 9.62 6.28
CA THR A 478 24.05 8.45 6.88
C THR A 478 23.06 7.28 7.03
N PRO A 479 23.54 6.04 7.31
CA PRO A 479 22.67 4.91 7.67
C PRO A 479 21.80 5.16 8.91
N HIS A 480 22.14 6.14 9.74
CA HIS A 480 21.42 6.54 10.94
C HIS A 480 20.88 7.98 10.85
N LYS A 481 20.64 8.46 9.62
CA LYS A 481 20.29 9.87 9.34
C LYS A 481 19.16 10.43 10.20
N LEU A 482 18.18 9.63 10.61
CA LEU A 482 17.12 10.07 11.53
C LEU A 482 17.72 10.61 12.85
N ILE A 483 18.58 9.81 13.47
CA ILE A 483 19.23 10.15 14.75
C ILE A 483 20.21 11.29 14.54
N ASP A 484 21.00 11.21 13.48
CA ASP A 484 22.03 12.22 13.21
C ASP A 484 21.42 13.60 12.95
N ARG A 485 20.24 13.65 12.30
CA ARG A 485 19.46 14.88 12.15
C ARG A 485 18.94 15.41 13.48
N VAL A 486 18.38 14.56 14.33
CA VAL A 486 17.90 14.99 15.66
C VAL A 486 19.06 15.46 16.54
N LYS A 487 20.21 14.78 16.52
CA LYS A 487 21.42 15.24 17.21
C LYS A 487 21.88 16.59 16.67
N ARG A 488 21.92 16.75 15.34
CA ARG A 488 22.32 18.03 14.72
C ARG A 488 21.40 19.18 15.11
N ILE A 489 20.09 18.93 15.22
CA ILE A 489 19.12 19.92 15.74
C ILE A 489 19.55 20.40 17.15
N HIS A 490 19.89 19.48 18.05
CA HIS A 490 20.32 19.82 19.41
C HIS A 490 21.68 20.53 19.46
N GLU A 491 22.64 20.10 18.63
CA GLU A 491 23.96 20.75 18.53
C GLU A 491 23.86 22.21 18.07
N LEU A 492 22.90 22.51 17.21
CA LEU A 492 22.62 23.87 16.73
C LEU A 492 21.81 24.71 17.74
N GLY A 493 21.50 24.16 18.93
CA GLY A 493 20.72 24.83 19.98
C GLY A 493 19.21 24.65 19.87
N GLY A 494 18.75 23.76 18.98
CA GLY A 494 17.33 23.45 18.81
C GLY A 494 16.80 22.38 19.76
N SER A 495 15.48 22.33 19.93
CA SER A 495 14.80 21.31 20.74
C SER A 495 13.50 20.85 20.09
N LEU A 496 13.16 19.57 20.24
CA LEU A 496 11.91 18.99 19.74
C LEU A 496 10.84 19.02 20.85
N HIS A 497 9.71 19.67 20.57
CA HIS A 497 8.55 19.75 21.45
C HIS A 497 7.37 19.05 20.79
N PHE A 498 6.80 18.04 21.45
CA PHE A 498 5.64 17.34 20.91
C PHE A 498 4.48 18.30 20.64
N HIS A 499 3.92 18.23 19.44
CA HIS A 499 2.80 19.06 19.00
C HIS A 499 1.50 18.26 18.94
N HIS A 500 1.47 17.21 18.12
CA HIS A 500 0.30 16.33 17.94
C HIS A 500 0.71 15.03 17.23
N VAL A 501 -0.22 14.06 17.20
CA VAL A 501 -0.14 12.90 16.32
C VAL A 501 -0.74 13.28 14.97
N GLU A 502 -0.08 12.92 13.87
CA GLU A 502 -0.46 13.38 12.53
C GLU A 502 -1.84 12.88 12.06
N ALA A 503 -2.18 11.64 12.38
CA ALA A 503 -3.46 11.06 11.99
C ALA A 503 -4.48 11.15 13.13
N ASP A 504 -5.62 11.80 12.85
CA ASP A 504 -6.76 11.92 13.77
C ASP A 504 -7.23 10.57 14.31
N SER A 505 -7.18 9.52 13.50
CA SER A 505 -7.57 8.17 13.92
C SER A 505 -6.64 7.60 14.99
N LEU A 506 -5.33 7.77 14.82
CA LEU A 506 -4.36 7.31 15.81
C LEU A 506 -4.46 8.17 17.07
N GLU A 507 -4.53 9.49 16.93
CA GLU A 507 -4.66 10.40 18.07
C GLU A 507 -5.90 10.06 18.91
N TYR A 508 -7.06 9.94 18.26
CA TYR A 508 -8.31 9.54 18.90
C TYR A 508 -8.18 8.22 19.64
N ASN A 509 -7.60 7.19 19.00
CA ASN A 509 -7.49 5.89 19.63
C ASN A 509 -6.54 5.88 20.83
N LEU A 510 -5.44 6.63 20.77
CA LEU A 510 -4.52 6.79 21.90
C LEU A 510 -5.22 7.49 23.07
N GLN A 511 -5.94 8.56 22.80
CA GLN A 511 -6.70 9.32 23.81
C GLN A 511 -7.87 8.51 24.40
N LEU A 512 -8.48 7.62 23.61
CA LEU A 512 -9.52 6.70 24.08
C LEU A 512 -8.99 5.75 25.15
N ILE A 513 -7.74 5.29 25.03
CA ILE A 513 -7.08 4.41 26.01
C ILE A 513 -6.66 5.21 27.24
N ASP A 514 -6.00 6.35 27.03
CA ASP A 514 -5.63 7.31 28.07
C ASP A 514 -5.41 8.68 27.44
N SER A 515 -6.04 9.73 27.99
CA SER A 515 -6.02 11.08 27.42
C SER A 515 -4.61 11.68 27.30
N THR A 516 -3.64 11.17 28.07
CA THR A 516 -2.23 11.61 28.07
C THR A 516 -1.30 10.66 27.29
N MET A 517 -1.85 9.62 26.67
CA MET A 517 -1.07 8.62 25.92
C MET A 517 -0.24 9.22 24.77
N PRO A 518 -0.75 10.17 23.96
CA PRO A 518 0.06 10.79 22.90
C PRO A 518 1.33 11.46 23.43
N GLN A 519 1.23 12.17 24.55
CA GLN A 519 2.34 12.86 25.19
C GLN A 519 3.36 11.86 25.74
N LEU A 520 2.90 10.81 26.44
CA LEU A 520 3.76 9.75 26.95
C LEU A 520 4.54 9.05 25.82
N LEU A 521 3.85 8.62 24.77
CA LEU A 521 4.48 7.95 23.63
C LEU A 521 5.42 8.89 22.88
N SER A 522 5.10 10.17 22.77
CA SER A 522 6.00 11.14 22.15
C SER A 522 7.33 11.26 22.89
N ALA A 523 7.32 11.20 24.23
CA ALA A 523 8.53 11.21 25.04
C ALA A 523 9.31 9.90 24.90
N MET A 524 8.61 8.76 24.88
CA MET A 524 9.20 7.44 24.66
C MET A 524 9.86 7.32 23.28
N LEU A 525 9.26 7.89 22.23
CA LEU A 525 9.84 7.94 20.89
C LEU A 525 11.12 8.80 20.85
N LEU A 526 11.14 9.95 21.53
CA LEU A 526 12.35 10.76 21.65
C LEU A 526 13.45 10.02 22.41
N GLU A 527 13.13 9.36 23.53
CA GLU A 527 14.06 8.52 24.29
C GLU A 527 14.66 7.41 23.41
N PHE A 528 13.82 6.77 22.58
CA PHE A 528 14.28 5.76 21.64
C PHE A 528 15.24 6.34 20.58
N VAL A 529 14.90 7.47 19.97
CA VAL A 529 15.73 8.10 18.92
C VAL A 529 17.05 8.62 19.49
N MET A 530 17.03 9.24 20.66
CA MET A 530 18.21 9.86 21.27
C MET A 530 19.15 8.85 21.91
N HIS A 531 18.61 7.82 22.58
CA HIS A 531 19.38 6.91 23.42
C HIS A 531 19.34 5.46 22.97
N ARG A 532 18.66 5.14 21.85
CA ARG A 532 18.52 3.79 21.29
C ARG A 532 17.89 2.78 22.26
N ARG A 533 17.14 3.25 23.26
CA ARG A 533 16.36 2.39 24.16
C ARG A 533 15.11 1.90 23.45
N SER A 534 15.24 0.79 22.74
CA SER A 534 14.16 0.22 21.93
C SER A 534 13.15 -0.56 22.76
N LYS A 535 13.59 -1.32 23.76
CA LYS A 535 12.69 -2.14 24.60
C LYS A 535 11.71 -1.27 25.38
N ILE A 536 10.42 -1.54 25.27
CA ILE A 536 9.36 -0.70 25.86
C ILE A 536 9.51 -0.60 27.38
N SER A 537 9.83 -1.69 28.06
CA SER A 537 10.04 -1.70 29.51
C SER A 537 11.15 -0.74 29.95
N ASP A 538 12.28 -0.77 29.27
CA ASP A 538 13.49 -0.03 29.66
C ASP A 538 13.36 1.45 29.25
N ASN A 539 12.71 1.69 28.10
CA ASN A 539 12.39 3.02 27.62
C ASN A 539 11.40 3.73 28.56
N LEU A 540 10.30 3.06 28.93
CA LEU A 540 9.32 3.61 29.86
C LEU A 540 9.96 3.97 31.20
N HIS A 541 10.82 3.09 31.72
CA HIS A 541 11.54 3.35 32.96
C HIS A 541 12.40 4.61 32.89
N ALA A 542 13.12 4.80 31.79
CA ALA A 542 13.94 6.00 31.55
C ALA A 542 13.08 7.28 31.47
N VAL A 543 11.96 7.23 30.75
CA VAL A 543 11.04 8.38 30.60
C VAL A 543 10.39 8.75 31.93
N VAL A 544 9.88 7.77 32.68
CA VAL A 544 9.24 8.04 33.98
C VAL A 544 10.25 8.61 34.97
N SER A 545 11.49 8.09 34.99
CA SER A 545 12.53 8.53 35.93
C SER A 545 13.07 9.92 35.62
N SER A 546 13.18 10.28 34.33
CA SER A 546 13.69 11.60 33.92
C SER A 546 12.61 12.67 33.81
N ASN A 547 11.33 12.28 33.73
CA ASN A 547 10.17 13.14 33.56
C ASN A 547 10.38 14.26 32.52
N PRO A 548 10.74 13.93 31.27
CA PRO A 548 11.08 14.93 30.28
C PRO A 548 9.86 15.81 29.99
N ASN A 549 10.04 17.13 30.04
CA ASN A 549 8.99 18.12 29.80
C ASN A 549 7.74 17.98 30.70
N GLY A 550 7.85 17.33 31.87
CA GLY A 550 6.73 17.21 32.80
C GLY A 550 5.61 16.28 32.32
N VAL A 551 5.89 15.31 31.45
CA VAL A 551 4.89 14.35 30.95
C VAL A 551 4.36 13.39 32.02
N ILE A 552 5.06 13.28 33.16
CA ILE A 552 4.68 12.44 34.29
C ILE A 552 3.88 13.27 35.29
N ALA A 553 2.67 12.81 35.60
CA ALA A 553 1.80 13.43 36.58
C ALA A 553 2.39 13.26 38.00
N PRO A 554 2.37 14.30 38.84
CA PRO A 554 3.07 14.29 40.13
C PRO A 554 2.51 13.26 41.14
N ASN A 555 1.28 12.78 40.91
CA ASN A 555 0.58 11.83 41.77
C ASN A 555 0.57 10.39 41.24
N LEU A 556 1.24 10.12 40.11
CA LEU A 556 1.33 8.79 39.52
C LEU A 556 2.75 8.25 39.62
N ASP A 557 2.86 6.98 40.01
CA ASP A 557 4.13 6.27 40.09
C ASP A 557 4.42 5.49 38.79
N HIS A 558 5.60 4.87 38.72
CA HIS A 558 5.99 4.05 37.58
C HIS A 558 5.00 2.91 37.29
N ALA A 559 4.39 2.31 38.32
CA ALA A 559 3.45 1.21 38.13
C ALA A 559 2.19 1.65 37.38
N ALA A 560 1.68 2.86 37.64
CA ALA A 560 0.56 3.42 36.90
C ALA A 560 0.85 3.52 35.39
N TYR A 561 2.06 3.93 35.01
CA TYR A 561 2.47 4.03 33.61
C TYR A 561 2.69 2.67 32.95
N VAL A 562 3.19 1.67 33.69
CA VAL A 562 3.27 0.28 33.21
C VAL A 562 1.88 -0.24 32.84
N ILE A 563 0.87 0.00 33.69
CA ILE A 563 -0.52 -0.39 33.41
C ILE A 563 -1.06 0.28 32.14
N ARG A 564 -0.81 1.59 31.96
CA ARG A 564 -1.23 2.33 30.78
C ARG A 564 -0.61 1.75 29.49
N ILE A 565 0.68 1.47 29.51
CA ILE A 565 1.38 0.89 28.35
C ILE A 565 0.91 -0.54 28.07
N LYS A 566 0.71 -1.37 29.10
CA LYS A 566 0.14 -2.72 28.92
C LYS A 566 -1.23 -2.68 28.23
N ARG A 567 -2.12 -1.78 28.66
CA ARG A 567 -3.43 -1.56 28.01
C ARG A 567 -3.30 -1.13 26.55
N LEU A 568 -2.35 -0.25 26.24
CA LEU A 568 -2.07 0.15 24.86
C LEU A 568 -1.63 -1.05 24.01
N LEU A 569 -0.64 -1.81 24.48
CA LEU A 569 -0.10 -2.96 23.74
C LEU A 569 -1.19 -4.01 23.49
N MET A 570 -2.02 -4.30 24.49
CA MET A 570 -3.19 -5.17 24.39
C MET A 570 -4.19 -4.67 23.36
N SER A 571 -4.52 -3.37 23.41
CA SER A 571 -5.47 -2.75 22.48
C SER A 571 -4.97 -2.88 21.04
N ILE A 572 -3.69 -2.53 20.78
CA ILE A 572 -3.05 -2.67 19.46
C ILE A 572 -3.06 -4.12 19.00
N LEU A 573 -2.84 -5.08 19.90
CA LEU A 573 -2.81 -6.49 19.55
C LEU A 573 -4.18 -7.00 19.11
N LEU A 574 -5.24 -6.63 19.83
CA LEU A 574 -6.53 -7.32 19.74
C LEU A 574 -7.63 -6.56 18.98
N GLY A 575 -7.54 -5.23 18.79
CA GLY A 575 -8.59 -4.50 18.06
C GLY A 575 -8.23 -3.15 17.44
N PHE A 576 -7.22 -2.47 17.96
CA PHE A 576 -6.85 -1.13 17.52
C PHE A 576 -6.04 -1.15 16.20
N PHE A 577 -6.36 -0.22 15.30
CA PHE A 577 -5.60 0.05 14.07
C PHE A 577 -5.28 1.54 13.97
N ALA A 578 -4.10 1.91 13.48
CA ALA A 578 -3.71 3.32 13.42
C ALA A 578 -4.56 4.16 12.44
N GLY A 579 -5.04 3.54 11.34
CA GLY A 579 -5.79 4.23 10.28
C GLY A 579 -7.30 4.28 10.46
N LYS A 580 -7.85 3.71 11.54
CA LYS A 580 -9.31 3.67 11.78
C LYS A 580 -9.61 4.00 13.23
N LYS A 581 -10.62 4.84 13.47
CA LYS A 581 -11.13 5.09 14.82
C LYS A 581 -11.65 3.79 15.42
N TRP A 582 -11.13 3.44 16.58
CA TRP A 582 -11.42 2.21 17.30
C TRP A 582 -12.69 2.40 18.12
N ASP A 583 -13.57 1.40 18.05
CA ASP A 583 -14.85 1.36 18.76
C ASP A 583 -14.72 0.80 20.20
N GLY A 584 -13.50 0.45 20.62
CA GLY A 584 -13.22 -0.17 21.91
C GLY A 584 -13.41 -1.68 21.94
N GLN A 585 -13.81 -2.31 20.83
CA GLN A 585 -14.04 -3.77 20.78
C GLN A 585 -12.80 -4.53 20.31
N TYR A 586 -12.57 -5.69 20.91
CA TYR A 586 -11.52 -6.61 20.45
C TYR A 586 -12.07 -7.54 19.37
N SER A 587 -11.30 -7.68 18.29
CA SER A 587 -11.56 -8.58 17.17
C SER A 587 -10.83 -9.92 17.27
N ALA A 588 -10.01 -10.09 18.31
CA ALA A 588 -9.31 -11.32 18.66
C ALA A 588 -9.28 -11.49 20.18
N GLN A 589 -9.07 -12.72 20.65
CA GLN A 589 -9.05 -13.09 22.06
C GLN A 589 -7.66 -13.55 22.54
N GLY A 590 -6.72 -13.77 21.62
CA GLY A 590 -5.35 -14.13 21.94
C GLY A 590 -4.44 -14.15 20.73
N ILE A 591 -3.26 -14.70 20.94
CA ILE A 591 -2.28 -14.96 19.90
C ILE A 591 -1.70 -16.36 19.99
N ILE A 592 -1.32 -16.89 18.83
CA ILE A 592 -0.50 -18.08 18.69
C ILE A 592 0.91 -17.64 18.31
N ILE A 593 1.87 -17.96 19.16
CA ILE A 593 3.29 -17.69 18.94
C ILE A 593 3.92 -18.93 18.33
N VAL A 594 4.55 -18.77 17.16
CA VAL A 594 5.32 -19.85 16.51
C VAL A 594 6.81 -19.56 16.70
N LYS A 595 7.48 -20.38 17.50
CA LYS A 595 8.92 -20.24 17.81
C LYS A 595 9.79 -20.69 16.65
N THR A 596 11.08 -20.40 16.74
CA THR A 596 12.09 -20.71 15.71
C THR A 596 12.34 -22.21 15.53
N ASP A 597 11.95 -23.03 16.50
CA ASP A 597 11.99 -24.50 16.49
C ASP A 597 10.67 -25.12 15.97
N GLY A 598 9.67 -24.28 15.64
CA GLY A 598 8.35 -24.72 15.19
C GLY A 598 7.35 -25.00 16.31
N SER A 599 7.74 -24.98 17.58
CA SER A 599 6.78 -25.08 18.69
C SER A 599 5.78 -23.92 18.66
N GLN A 600 4.51 -24.21 19.01
CA GLN A 600 3.44 -23.22 19.01
C GLN A 600 2.79 -23.14 20.39
N TYR A 601 2.59 -21.92 20.88
CA TYR A 601 1.99 -21.67 22.18
C TYR A 601 0.96 -20.55 22.13
N CYS A 602 0.00 -20.62 23.03
CA CYS A 602 -1.10 -19.67 23.14
C CYS A 602 -0.88 -18.69 24.29
N LEU A 603 -1.10 -17.41 24.00
CA LEU A 603 -1.31 -16.37 25.01
C LEU A 603 -2.70 -15.78 24.79
N HIS A 604 -3.56 -15.83 25.79
CA HIS A 604 -5.00 -15.61 25.63
C HIS A 604 -5.57 -14.75 26.77
N MET A 605 -6.69 -14.07 26.53
CA MET A 605 -7.37 -13.24 27.54
C MET A 605 -7.86 -14.03 28.78
N LEU A 606 -7.95 -15.36 28.70
CA LEU A 606 -8.21 -16.19 29.89
C LEU A 606 -7.07 -16.11 30.91
N ASP A 607 -5.85 -15.79 30.47
CA ASP A 607 -4.71 -15.45 31.32
C ASP A 607 -4.11 -14.11 30.86
N VAL A 608 -4.88 -13.05 31.07
CA VAL A 608 -4.50 -11.68 30.68
C VAL A 608 -3.19 -11.22 31.29
N VAL A 609 -2.84 -11.72 32.48
CA VAL A 609 -1.61 -11.33 33.19
C VAL A 609 -0.38 -11.79 32.42
N GLN A 610 -0.34 -13.05 31.98
CA GLN A 610 0.78 -13.58 31.20
C GLN A 610 0.89 -12.89 29.84
N LEU A 611 -0.24 -12.64 29.18
CA LEU A 611 -0.27 -11.96 27.88
C LEU A 611 0.22 -10.50 27.99
N GLU A 612 -0.26 -9.74 28.97
CA GLU A 612 0.18 -8.35 29.21
C GLU A 612 1.67 -8.27 29.54
N GLU A 613 2.16 -9.18 30.39
CA GLU A 613 3.56 -9.21 30.80
C GLU A 613 4.47 -9.61 29.64
N TYR A 614 4.06 -10.60 28.83
CA TYR A 614 4.77 -10.98 27.61
C TYR A 614 4.93 -9.76 26.68
N LEU A 615 3.85 -9.05 26.37
CA LEU A 615 3.89 -7.88 25.50
C LEU A 615 4.79 -6.78 26.07
N PHE A 616 4.64 -6.46 27.35
CA PHE A 616 5.43 -5.40 27.98
C PHE A 616 6.95 -5.71 27.99
N ARG A 617 7.31 -6.98 28.18
CA ARG A 617 8.71 -7.42 28.18
C ARG A 617 9.31 -7.58 26.79
N THR A 618 8.52 -7.91 25.78
CA THR A 618 9.06 -8.29 24.46
C THR A 618 8.94 -7.20 23.42
N ILE A 619 7.93 -6.33 23.51
CA ILE A 619 7.73 -5.31 22.49
C ILE A 619 8.84 -4.25 22.54
N MET A 620 9.28 -3.84 21.36
CA MET A 620 10.33 -2.86 21.15
C MET A 620 9.90 -1.85 20.08
N PHE A 621 10.35 -0.60 20.24
CA PHE A 621 10.42 0.34 19.13
C PHE A 621 11.41 -0.15 18.08
N ASP A 622 11.04 0.05 16.81
CA ASP A 622 11.90 -0.20 15.66
C ASP A 622 12.01 1.06 14.81
N THR A 623 13.07 1.16 13.99
CA THR A 623 13.23 2.26 13.04
C THR A 623 12.77 1.82 11.65
N PRO A 624 11.64 2.33 11.14
CA PRO A 624 11.21 2.03 9.79
C PRO A 624 12.16 2.64 8.75
N SER A 625 11.93 2.34 7.47
CA SER A 625 12.58 3.10 6.41
C SER A 625 12.03 4.52 6.37
N THR A 626 12.90 5.49 6.64
CA THR A 626 12.64 6.93 6.45
C THR A 626 12.32 7.35 5.00
N THR A 627 12.51 6.48 4.00
CA THR A 627 12.03 6.75 2.62
C THR A 627 10.52 6.58 2.50
N ARG A 628 9.92 5.77 3.37
CA ARG A 628 8.49 5.49 3.43
C ARG A 628 7.85 6.35 4.51
N HIS A 629 6.59 6.76 4.30
CA HIS A 629 5.76 7.44 5.31
C HIS A 629 6.21 8.85 5.75
N ARG A 630 7.11 9.50 5.00
CA ARG A 630 7.40 10.95 5.06
C ARG A 630 7.76 11.50 6.44
N TYR A 631 8.67 10.84 7.15
CA TYR A 631 9.18 11.28 8.45
C TYR A 631 10.71 11.33 8.49
N GLY A 632 11.26 11.96 9.52
CA GLY A 632 12.70 12.04 9.75
C GLY A 632 13.44 13.16 9.03
N SER A 633 12.73 14.16 8.50
CA SER A 633 13.29 15.39 7.92
C SER A 633 12.75 16.61 8.67
N LEU A 634 13.52 17.69 8.67
CA LEU A 634 13.11 19.00 9.17
C LEU A 634 12.23 19.69 8.13
N ILE A 635 11.09 20.22 8.58
CA ILE A 635 10.02 20.78 7.76
C ILE A 635 9.78 22.22 8.20
N LYS A 636 9.49 23.12 7.26
CA LYS A 636 9.11 24.51 7.54
C LYS A 636 7.65 24.75 7.17
N GLU A 637 6.95 25.43 8.08
CA GLU A 637 5.58 25.87 7.93
C GLU A 637 5.32 27.21 7.28
N HIS A 638 4.06 27.38 6.87
CA HIS A 638 3.48 28.66 6.50
C HIS A 638 3.50 29.68 7.64
N ASP A 639 3.38 29.22 8.89
CA ASP A 639 3.54 30.07 10.08
C ASP A 639 5.01 30.44 10.36
N GLY A 640 5.93 29.95 9.53
CA GLY A 640 7.36 30.22 9.61
C GLY A 640 8.13 29.32 10.59
N LYS A 641 7.44 28.47 11.36
CA LYS A 641 8.06 27.58 12.34
C LYS A 641 8.63 26.33 11.69
N LEU A 642 9.48 25.66 12.46
CA LEU A 642 10.13 24.42 12.06
C LEU A 642 9.57 23.25 12.83
N TYR A 643 9.58 22.07 12.21
CA TYR A 643 9.07 20.87 12.82
C TYR A 643 9.77 19.62 12.29
N PHE A 644 9.66 18.54 13.04
CA PHE A 644 10.27 17.26 12.74
C PHE A 644 9.28 16.14 13.04
N LYS A 645 9.24 15.12 12.18
CA LYS A 645 8.35 13.97 12.36
C LYS A 645 9.12 12.74 12.77
N LEU A 646 8.62 12.03 13.77
CA LEU A 646 9.04 10.67 14.11
C LEU A 646 7.90 9.70 13.79
N ASN A 647 8.25 8.46 13.43
CA ASN A 647 7.26 7.41 13.16
C ASN A 647 7.32 6.33 14.24
N MET A 648 6.16 5.88 14.68
CA MET A 648 6.03 4.78 15.64
C MET A 648 5.87 3.44 14.91
N GLN A 649 6.84 2.55 15.11
CA GLN A 649 6.75 1.15 14.72
C GLN A 649 7.08 0.27 15.94
N LEU A 650 6.25 -0.76 16.16
CA LEU A 650 6.39 -1.69 17.28
C LEU A 650 6.54 -3.12 16.77
N ARG A 651 7.57 -3.82 17.26
CA ARG A 651 7.85 -5.23 16.93
C ARG A 651 8.06 -6.07 18.20
N PHE A 652 7.92 -7.38 18.06
CA PHE A 652 8.32 -8.37 19.08
C PHE A 652 9.83 -8.61 19.08
#